data_AF-A0A4Y8Q798-F1
#
_entry.id   AF-A0A4Y8Q798-F1
#
_cell.length_a   1.000
_cell.length_b   1.000
_cell.length_c   1.000
_cell.angle_alpha   90.00
_cell.angle_beta   90.00
_cell.angle_gamma   90.00
#
_symmetry.space_group_name_H-M   'P 1'
#
loop_
_entity.id
_entity.type
_entity.pdbx_description
1 polymer ?
#
loop_
_entity_poly.entity_id
_entity_poly.type
_entity_poly.pdbx_seq_one_letter_code
_entity_poly.pdbx_strand_id
1 'polypeptide(L)'
;MIYGASLGPFAKKGFGDRAFQTNVNKMIEALPVPPAVSNMDAIVLGPKDLVGALGRLLDTAIKKKHPDIKVLFFYQKDKEAELISGDVHKIKVDKVTPQSIQAGVEQVMEAQRIGGDHRVLASADERAFQPPVESTQAAEERADVGLKASEQRSFEETVLLSNAGSEAAATLETPVVHQAKALEQRVLEMGRYADFNFMRDALDTQLLANELVQENTQYAGVINMLETLDRQMMDIFKSAHIPAEVRFAQIRQLAVDRAAYKGIEGSIIAEKLSSVMTAIVQAAEATVETRIHTIREALDKVASVKEVFEDHGKLQALIDSRLALQMDLMELSKDIIEVYKAMDRSVAEVLKEVEQGLPSENAYLNEILKPTHTMFQPQNISAVTVRLIGDLQQNRISLSIMEDKLKSLINLVFKLCEEDAVIIEYQQKLIQLLRAQRVEDVVIVDNVIKNAIRLFVGPADTGRTATALTWSGVAARRQNTLLLDLTGNSKLRQYGVEPVSLDHFLQNRIEEPLVCIEGDVSDVERVETIVAELKMRLNYYAHIHVILDAGQTDLLQQLSPSALAVHFITDCSHRGNALLKQTISAFQEPNIAQKIILIDPPVEPSQLLPELGADPLLVKLIVLPRLQHIRACAFHRSKPYDSREVVDVFEEAFR
;
A
#
# COMPACT_ATOMS: atom_id res chain seq x y z
N MET A 1 -7.96 -17.88 0.28
CA MET A 1 -7.67 -16.53 -0.25
C MET A 1 -7.28 -16.59 -1.73
N ILE A 2 -7.43 -15.47 -2.45
CA ILE A 2 -7.10 -15.35 -3.88
C ILE A 2 -5.68 -14.77 -4.02
N TYR A 3 -4.78 -15.40 -4.77
CA TYR A 3 -3.41 -14.92 -4.97
C TYR A 3 -3.18 -14.50 -6.42
N GLY A 4 -2.57 -13.36 -6.65
CA GLY A 4 -2.22 -12.91 -8.00
C GLY A 4 -0.78 -12.43 -8.10
N ALA A 5 -0.12 -12.74 -9.22
CA ALA A 5 1.20 -12.22 -9.56
C ALA A 5 1.09 -10.90 -10.33
N SER A 6 1.20 -10.91 -11.67
CA SER A 6 1.05 -9.69 -12.49
C SER A 6 -0.33 -9.06 -12.37
N LEU A 7 -1.35 -9.86 -12.10
CA LEU A 7 -2.73 -9.41 -11.87
C LEU A 7 -3.08 -9.20 -10.40
N GLY A 8 -2.12 -9.38 -9.48
CA GLY A 8 -2.29 -9.21 -8.04
C GLY A 8 -2.84 -7.84 -7.62
N PRO A 9 -2.36 -6.69 -8.17
CA PRO A 9 -2.92 -5.38 -7.85
C PRO A 9 -4.40 -5.24 -8.21
N PHE A 10 -4.81 -5.83 -9.33
CA PHE A 10 -6.19 -5.78 -9.80
C PHE A 10 -7.10 -6.72 -8.98
N ALA A 11 -6.60 -7.91 -8.63
CA ALA A 11 -7.31 -8.83 -7.73
C ALA A 11 -7.49 -8.23 -6.33
N LYS A 12 -6.45 -7.57 -5.78
CA LYS A 12 -6.51 -6.86 -4.49
C LYS A 12 -7.50 -5.69 -4.52
N LYS A 13 -7.56 -4.95 -5.63
CA LYS A 13 -8.54 -3.86 -5.82
C LYS A 13 -9.98 -4.36 -6.00
N GLY A 14 -10.18 -5.57 -6.55
CA GLY A 14 -11.51 -6.17 -6.73
C GLY A 14 -12.05 -6.89 -5.49
N PHE A 15 -11.19 -7.53 -4.69
CA PHE A 15 -11.60 -8.40 -3.57
C PHE A 15 -11.13 -7.94 -2.18
N GLY A 16 -10.42 -6.80 -2.10
CA GLY A 16 -9.91 -6.25 -0.85
C GLY A 16 -9.04 -7.25 -0.09
N ASP A 17 -9.32 -7.44 1.20
CA ASP A 17 -8.56 -8.31 2.11
C ASP A 17 -8.58 -9.79 1.71
N ARG A 18 -9.50 -10.21 0.83
CA ARG A 18 -9.60 -11.60 0.37
C ARG A 18 -8.60 -11.94 -0.74
N ALA A 19 -7.88 -10.95 -1.27
CA ALA A 19 -6.90 -11.13 -2.33
C ALA A 19 -5.50 -10.59 -1.96
N PHE A 20 -4.48 -11.38 -2.28
CA PHE A 20 -3.08 -11.09 -2.03
C PHE A 20 -2.29 -10.97 -3.33
N GLN A 21 -1.47 -9.92 -3.41
CA GLN A 21 -0.42 -9.83 -4.41
C GLN A 21 0.80 -10.61 -3.94
N THR A 22 1.29 -11.53 -4.77
CA THR A 22 2.46 -12.36 -4.49
C THR A 22 3.36 -12.45 -5.72
N ASN A 23 4.50 -13.14 -5.63
CA ASN A 23 5.37 -13.40 -6.78
C ASN A 23 5.20 -14.85 -7.28
N VAL A 24 5.60 -15.09 -8.53
CA VAL A 24 5.44 -16.39 -9.19
C VAL A 24 6.19 -17.52 -8.46
N ASN A 25 7.35 -17.24 -7.85
CA ASN A 25 8.14 -18.23 -7.10
C ASN A 25 7.36 -18.78 -5.88
N LYS A 26 6.75 -17.89 -5.08
CA LYS A 26 5.93 -18.29 -3.94
C LYS A 26 4.67 -19.05 -4.37
N MET A 27 4.12 -18.73 -5.54
CA MET A 27 2.97 -19.47 -6.08
C MET A 27 3.38 -20.88 -6.50
N ILE A 28 4.54 -21.05 -7.13
CA ILE A 28 5.09 -22.36 -7.50
C ILE A 28 5.28 -23.25 -6.28
N GLU A 29 5.81 -22.70 -5.18
CA GLU A 29 6.02 -23.43 -3.92
C GLU A 29 4.71 -23.79 -3.21
N ALA A 30 3.70 -22.92 -3.28
CA ALA A 30 2.44 -23.09 -2.56
C ALA A 30 1.36 -23.89 -3.32
N LEU A 31 1.42 -23.95 -4.66
CA LEU A 31 0.46 -24.68 -5.49
C LEU A 31 0.30 -26.17 -5.15
N PRO A 32 1.35 -26.92 -4.76
CA PRO A 32 1.24 -28.32 -4.34
C PRO A 32 0.75 -28.49 -2.89
N VAL A 33 0.74 -27.41 -2.09
CA VAL A 33 0.47 -27.44 -0.65
C VAL A 33 -1.04 -27.26 -0.39
N PRO A 34 -1.67 -28.04 0.51
CA PRO A 34 -3.10 -27.94 0.79
C PRO A 34 -3.52 -26.52 1.25
N PRO A 35 -4.71 -26.02 0.83
CA PRO A 35 -5.22 -24.69 1.21
C PRO A 35 -5.33 -24.45 2.71
N ALA A 36 -5.53 -25.52 3.51
CA ALA A 36 -5.57 -25.44 4.97
C ALA A 36 -4.24 -25.00 5.60
N VAL A 37 -3.12 -25.19 4.89
CA VAL A 37 -1.77 -24.83 5.34
C VAL A 37 -1.25 -23.61 4.59
N SER A 38 -1.51 -23.52 3.28
CA SER A 38 -1.03 -22.41 2.44
C SER A 38 -1.94 -21.18 2.44
N ASN A 39 -3.18 -21.29 2.94
CA ASN A 39 -4.25 -20.29 2.85
C ASN A 39 -4.64 -19.89 1.41
N MET A 40 -4.15 -20.63 0.42
CA MET A 40 -4.34 -20.37 -1.01
C MET A 40 -5.52 -21.19 -1.53
N ASP A 41 -6.61 -20.51 -1.90
CA ASP A 41 -7.81 -21.17 -2.45
C ASP A 41 -7.88 -21.01 -3.97
N ALA A 42 -7.42 -19.86 -4.48
CA ALA A 42 -7.42 -19.57 -5.90
C ALA A 42 -6.21 -18.74 -6.30
N ILE A 43 -5.78 -18.88 -7.55
CA ILE A 43 -4.74 -18.06 -8.16
C ILE A 43 -5.24 -17.37 -9.44
N VAL A 44 -4.82 -16.13 -9.64
CA VAL A 44 -5.16 -15.30 -10.81
C VAL A 44 -3.88 -14.96 -11.57
N LEU A 45 -3.82 -15.37 -12.83
CA LEU A 45 -2.64 -15.27 -13.69
C LEU A 45 -2.98 -14.51 -14.97
N GLY A 46 -2.01 -13.76 -15.48
CA GLY A 46 -2.06 -13.11 -16.79
C GLY A 46 -0.97 -13.62 -17.73
N PRO A 47 -0.97 -13.21 -19.02
CA PRO A 47 -0.02 -13.72 -20.01
C PRO A 47 1.44 -13.39 -19.67
N LYS A 48 1.65 -12.27 -18.95
CA LYS A 48 2.98 -11.82 -18.49
C LYS A 48 3.60 -12.77 -17.46
N ASP A 49 2.79 -13.51 -16.69
CA ASP A 49 3.29 -14.44 -15.66
C ASP A 49 3.88 -15.72 -16.26
N LEU A 50 3.58 -16.00 -17.53
CA LEU A 50 4.02 -17.21 -18.25
C LEU A 50 5.20 -16.95 -19.19
N VAL A 51 5.77 -15.74 -19.19
CA VAL A 51 6.91 -15.39 -20.04
C VAL A 51 8.23 -15.79 -19.37
N GLY A 52 9.10 -16.48 -20.12
CA GLY A 52 10.47 -16.81 -19.68
C GLY A 52 10.60 -18.13 -18.90
N ALA A 53 11.76 -18.34 -18.27
CA ALA A 53 12.09 -19.59 -17.57
C ALA A 53 11.17 -19.87 -16.36
N LEU A 54 10.81 -18.82 -15.62
CA LEU A 54 9.88 -18.89 -14.49
C LEU A 54 8.45 -19.26 -14.91
N GLY A 55 8.00 -18.76 -16.06
CA GLY A 55 6.69 -19.12 -16.61
C GLY A 55 6.55 -20.61 -16.97
N ARG A 56 7.64 -21.23 -17.47
CA ARG A 56 7.67 -22.68 -17.73
C ARG A 56 7.62 -23.51 -16.45
N LEU A 57 8.28 -23.04 -15.39
CA LEU A 57 8.21 -23.66 -14.06
C LEU A 57 6.80 -23.52 -13.47
N LEU A 58 6.14 -22.38 -13.67
CA LEU A 58 4.76 -22.15 -13.25
C LEU A 58 3.78 -23.09 -13.97
N ASP A 59 3.87 -23.24 -15.29
CA ASP A 59 3.04 -24.21 -16.04
C ASP A 59 3.27 -25.66 -15.56
N THR A 60 4.51 -26.00 -15.19
CA THR A 60 4.84 -27.31 -14.62
C THR A 60 4.25 -27.50 -13.21
N ALA A 61 4.24 -26.44 -12.39
CA ALA A 61 3.66 -26.44 -11.05
C ALA A 61 2.13 -26.51 -11.07
N ILE A 62 1.49 -25.85 -12.05
CA ILE A 62 0.03 -25.89 -12.25
C ILE A 62 -0.44 -27.30 -12.57
N LYS A 63 0.34 -28.10 -13.30
CA LYS A 63 0.07 -29.53 -13.54
C LYS A 63 0.16 -30.39 -12.28
N LYS A 64 0.87 -29.94 -11.25
CA LYS A 64 1.09 -30.61 -9.96
C LYS A 64 0.32 -29.96 -8.81
N LYS A 65 -0.65 -29.08 -9.11
CA LYS A 65 -1.40 -28.34 -8.10
C LYS A 65 -2.25 -29.26 -7.21
N HIS A 66 -2.55 -28.80 -5.99
CA HIS A 66 -3.54 -29.42 -5.13
C HIS A 66 -4.95 -29.31 -5.75
N PRO A 67 -5.82 -30.35 -5.69
CA PRO A 67 -7.15 -30.36 -6.34
C PRO A 67 -8.07 -29.20 -5.92
N ASP A 68 -7.94 -28.78 -4.67
CA ASP A 68 -8.75 -27.71 -4.07
C ASP A 68 -8.28 -26.29 -4.47
N ILE A 69 -7.11 -26.16 -5.11
CA ILE A 69 -6.61 -24.85 -5.57
C ILE A 69 -7.05 -24.61 -7.01
N LYS A 70 -7.76 -23.50 -7.21
CA LYS A 70 -8.23 -23.07 -8.54
C LYS A 70 -7.25 -22.15 -9.22
N VAL A 71 -7.08 -22.32 -10.53
CA VAL A 71 -6.20 -21.49 -11.36
C VAL A 71 -7.06 -20.76 -12.38
N LEU A 72 -7.03 -19.44 -12.36
CA LEU A 72 -7.76 -18.54 -13.25
C LEU A 72 -6.76 -17.81 -14.13
N PHE A 73 -6.91 -17.93 -15.44
CA PHE A 73 -6.03 -17.30 -16.42
C PHE A 73 -6.80 -16.32 -17.28
N PHE A 74 -6.48 -15.03 -17.14
CA PHE A 74 -7.12 -13.96 -17.89
C PHE A 74 -6.28 -13.60 -19.11
N TYR A 75 -6.88 -13.58 -20.30
CA TYR A 75 -6.20 -13.30 -21.56
C TYR A 75 -7.00 -12.35 -22.45
N GLN A 76 -6.30 -11.62 -23.34
CA GLN A 76 -6.93 -10.64 -24.24
C GLN A 76 -6.96 -11.15 -25.69
N LYS A 77 -5.92 -11.86 -26.13
CA LYS A 77 -5.79 -12.40 -27.49
C LYS A 77 -5.90 -13.92 -27.49
N ASP A 78 -6.57 -14.50 -28.48
CA ASP A 78 -6.79 -15.95 -28.52
C ASP A 78 -5.48 -16.77 -28.58
N LYS A 79 -4.42 -16.22 -29.18
CA LYS A 79 -3.08 -16.82 -29.18
C LYS A 79 -2.45 -16.93 -27.78
N GLU A 80 -2.88 -16.11 -26.82
CA GLU A 80 -2.38 -16.15 -25.44
C GLU A 80 -3.01 -17.27 -24.62
N ALA A 81 -4.18 -17.77 -25.05
CA ALA A 81 -4.85 -18.89 -24.38
C ALA A 81 -4.04 -20.19 -24.49
N GLU A 82 -3.19 -20.32 -25.51
CA GLU A 82 -2.34 -21.50 -25.74
C GLU A 82 -1.08 -21.53 -24.84
N LEU A 83 -0.77 -20.43 -24.14
CA LEU A 83 0.43 -20.31 -23.30
C LEU A 83 0.38 -21.15 -22.01
N ILE A 84 -0.80 -21.63 -21.62
CA ILE A 84 -1.02 -22.36 -20.38
C ILE A 84 -1.76 -23.68 -20.63
N SER A 85 -1.28 -24.74 -19.99
CA SER A 85 -1.79 -26.11 -20.16
C SER A 85 -2.05 -26.79 -18.80
N GLY A 86 -3.17 -27.49 -18.67
CA GLY A 86 -3.59 -28.14 -17.42
C GLY A 86 -4.99 -27.73 -16.98
N ASP A 87 -5.35 -28.08 -15.73
CA ASP A 87 -6.66 -27.77 -15.14
C ASP A 87 -6.74 -26.28 -14.70
N VAL A 88 -7.07 -25.43 -15.67
CA VAL A 88 -7.07 -23.96 -15.58
C VAL A 88 -8.33 -23.39 -16.21
N HIS A 89 -8.99 -22.45 -15.52
CA HIS A 89 -10.12 -21.69 -16.04
C HIS A 89 -9.61 -20.50 -16.87
N LYS A 90 -9.82 -20.53 -18.18
CA LYS A 90 -9.38 -19.49 -19.12
C LYS A 90 -10.50 -18.49 -19.34
N ILE A 91 -10.27 -17.21 -19.06
CA ILE A 91 -11.26 -16.12 -19.13
C ILE A 91 -10.76 -15.06 -20.12
N LYS A 92 -11.53 -14.82 -21.18
CA LYS A 92 -11.24 -13.78 -22.18
C LYS A 92 -11.82 -12.45 -21.73
N VAL A 93 -11.03 -11.38 -21.78
CA VAL A 93 -11.43 -10.02 -21.38
C VAL A 93 -10.92 -8.98 -22.38
N ASP A 94 -11.77 -8.04 -22.78
CA ASP A 94 -11.41 -6.97 -23.72
C ASP A 94 -10.43 -5.97 -23.12
N LYS A 95 -10.52 -5.73 -21.80
CA LYS A 95 -9.60 -4.88 -21.04
C LYS A 95 -9.45 -5.42 -19.63
N VAL A 96 -8.20 -5.54 -19.16
CA VAL A 96 -7.90 -5.98 -17.79
C VAL A 96 -8.17 -4.83 -16.83
N THR A 97 -9.34 -4.85 -16.19
CA THR A 97 -9.76 -3.91 -15.14
C THR A 97 -10.11 -4.68 -13.84
N PRO A 98 -10.07 -4.04 -12.66
CA PRO A 98 -10.46 -4.68 -11.41
C PRO A 98 -11.87 -5.29 -11.46
N GLN A 99 -12.82 -4.58 -12.07
CA GLN A 99 -14.21 -5.02 -12.27
C GLN A 99 -14.30 -6.27 -13.15
N SER A 100 -13.49 -6.36 -14.21
CA SER A 100 -13.46 -7.52 -15.11
C SER A 100 -12.86 -8.77 -14.45
N ILE A 101 -11.87 -8.59 -13.57
CA ILE A 101 -11.28 -9.68 -12.78
C ILE A 101 -12.25 -10.11 -11.69
N GLN A 102 -12.91 -9.16 -11.03
CA GLN A 102 -13.92 -9.45 -10.02
C GLN A 102 -15.06 -10.28 -10.61
N ALA A 103 -15.67 -9.82 -11.71
CA ALA A 103 -16.73 -10.55 -12.38
C ALA A 103 -16.30 -11.95 -12.85
N GLY A 104 -15.08 -12.08 -13.40
CA GLY A 104 -14.56 -13.37 -13.85
C GLY A 104 -14.28 -14.36 -12.72
N VAL A 105 -13.82 -13.87 -11.56
CA VAL A 105 -13.60 -14.72 -10.38
C VAL A 105 -14.92 -15.04 -9.67
N GLU A 106 -15.85 -14.09 -9.54
CA GLU A 106 -17.17 -14.31 -8.96
C GLU A 106 -17.99 -15.32 -9.79
N GLN A 107 -17.92 -15.26 -11.12
CA GLN A 107 -18.54 -16.25 -12.01
C GLN A 107 -18.03 -17.69 -11.75
N VAL A 108 -16.76 -17.84 -11.36
CA VAL A 108 -16.17 -19.14 -11.01
C VAL A 108 -16.47 -19.53 -9.57
N MET A 109 -16.62 -18.54 -8.67
CA MET A 109 -16.98 -18.76 -7.26
C MET A 109 -18.47 -19.09 -7.05
N GLU A 110 -19.39 -18.55 -7.86
CA GLU A 110 -20.82 -18.90 -7.84
C GLU A 110 -21.06 -20.31 -8.41
N ALA A 111 -20.24 -20.76 -9.35
CA ALA A 111 -20.36 -22.09 -9.95
C ALA A 111 -19.98 -23.23 -8.98
N GLN A 112 -19.09 -22.98 -8.01
CA GLN A 112 -18.65 -23.97 -7.02
C GLN A 112 -18.28 -23.26 -5.71
N ARG A 113 -18.99 -23.56 -4.61
CA ARG A 113 -18.81 -22.98 -3.26
C ARG A 113 -17.32 -22.91 -2.84
N ILE A 114 -16.70 -21.75 -3.03
CA ILE A 114 -15.39 -21.40 -2.46
C ILE A 114 -15.64 -20.28 -1.43
N GLY A 115 -15.13 -20.44 -0.21
CA GLY A 115 -15.12 -19.37 0.80
C GLY A 115 -16.32 -19.29 1.76
N GLY A 116 -16.99 -20.42 2.05
CA GLY A 116 -18.09 -20.48 3.02
C GLY A 116 -17.68 -20.58 4.50
N ASP A 117 -16.40 -20.80 4.81
CA ASP A 117 -15.96 -20.90 6.22
C ASP A 117 -15.49 -19.54 6.74
N HIS A 118 -16.20 -19.06 7.77
CA HIS A 118 -15.69 -18.05 8.70
C HIS A 118 -14.45 -18.60 9.44
N ARG A 119 -13.30 -18.61 8.76
CA ARG A 119 -12.02 -18.88 9.43
C ARG A 119 -11.60 -17.61 10.17
N VAL A 120 -11.96 -17.55 11.44
CA VAL A 120 -11.38 -16.60 12.40
C VAL A 120 -9.89 -16.93 12.51
N LEU A 121 -9.03 -15.94 12.27
CA LEU A 121 -7.59 -16.03 12.49
C LEU A 121 -7.34 -16.00 14.00
N ALA A 122 -7.38 -17.18 14.63
CA ALA A 122 -6.88 -17.36 15.99
C ALA A 122 -5.40 -17.76 15.94
N SER A 123 -4.60 -17.20 16.85
CA SER A 123 -3.22 -17.64 17.08
C SER A 123 -3.20 -19.14 17.41
N ALA A 124 -2.14 -19.84 17.01
CA ALA A 124 -1.94 -21.25 17.35
C ALA A 124 -1.87 -21.52 18.87
N ASP A 125 -1.75 -20.46 19.68
CA ASP A 125 -1.65 -20.51 21.13
C ASP A 125 -3.00 -20.60 21.87
N GLU A 126 -4.14 -20.44 21.18
CA GLU A 126 -5.48 -20.47 21.80
C GLU A 126 -6.12 -21.87 21.90
N ARG A 127 -5.36 -22.94 21.60
CA ARG A 127 -5.84 -24.33 21.84
C ARG A 127 -5.62 -24.73 23.29
N ALA A 128 -6.43 -24.16 24.18
CA ALA A 128 -6.60 -24.69 25.52
C ALA A 128 -7.30 -26.07 25.44
N PHE A 129 -6.68 -27.04 26.12
CA PHE A 129 -7.15 -28.40 26.35
C PHE A 129 -8.64 -28.44 26.73
N GLN A 130 -9.48 -29.08 25.92
CA GLN A 130 -10.83 -29.48 26.34
C GLN A 130 -10.82 -30.98 26.69
N PRO A 131 -11.24 -31.36 27.91
CA PRO A 131 -11.41 -32.77 28.25
C PRO A 131 -12.63 -33.34 27.50
N PRO A 132 -12.68 -34.66 27.23
CA PRO A 132 -13.75 -35.24 26.45
C PRO A 132 -15.04 -35.29 27.28
N VAL A 133 -16.14 -34.76 26.74
CA VAL A 133 -17.48 -34.98 27.29
C VAL A 133 -18.28 -35.82 26.30
N GLU A 134 -18.90 -36.84 26.87
CA GLU A 134 -19.67 -37.90 26.24
C GLU A 134 -20.86 -37.39 25.43
N SER A 135 -21.19 -38.19 24.42
CA SER A 135 -22.33 -38.05 23.52
C SER A 135 -23.67 -38.13 24.24
N THR A 136 -24.60 -37.22 23.92
CA THR A 136 -26.03 -37.55 23.82
C THR A 136 -26.73 -36.64 22.81
N GLN A 137 -27.48 -37.30 21.91
CA GLN A 137 -28.38 -36.73 20.90
C GLN A 137 -29.75 -36.36 21.51
N ALA A 138 -30.43 -35.38 20.91
CA ALA A 138 -31.89 -35.22 20.70
C ALA A 138 -32.21 -33.72 20.58
N ALA A 139 -32.61 -33.19 19.42
CA ALA A 139 -33.94 -33.18 18.79
C ALA A 139 -34.75 -31.89 19.10
N GLU A 140 -35.02 -31.16 18.01
CA GLU A 140 -36.12 -30.22 17.68
C GLU A 140 -37.04 -29.64 18.77
N GLU A 141 -37.29 -28.32 18.74
CA GLU A 141 -38.60 -27.74 18.34
C GLU A 141 -38.62 -26.19 18.32
N ARG A 142 -39.57 -25.66 17.54
CA ARG A 142 -39.84 -24.24 17.22
C ARG A 142 -40.85 -23.60 18.19
N ALA A 143 -41.04 -22.28 17.98
CA ALA A 143 -42.10 -21.34 18.41
C ALA A 143 -41.72 -20.49 19.65
N ASP A 144 -41.48 -19.18 19.54
CA ASP A 144 -42.30 -18.01 19.14
C ASP A 144 -42.96 -17.31 20.36
N VAL A 145 -43.03 -15.97 20.25
CA VAL A 145 -43.60 -14.94 21.15
C VAL A 145 -42.74 -14.57 22.38
N GLY A 146 -42.35 -13.32 22.65
CA GLY A 146 -42.60 -12.01 22.04
C GLY A 146 -42.43 -10.90 23.08
N LEU A 147 -41.83 -9.76 22.66
CA LEU A 147 -41.91 -8.39 23.23
C LEU A 147 -41.24 -8.16 24.61
N LYS A 148 -40.61 -7.02 24.95
CA LYS A 148 -40.39 -5.69 24.34
C LYS A 148 -39.39 -4.95 25.25
N ALA A 149 -38.50 -4.13 24.69
CA ALA A 149 -38.16 -2.79 25.19
C ALA A 149 -37.26 -2.06 24.19
N SER A 150 -37.91 -1.19 23.41
CA SER A 150 -37.34 -0.14 22.57
C SER A 150 -37.17 1.14 23.38
N GLU A 151 -36.17 1.97 23.07
CA GLU A 151 -36.35 3.44 23.11
C GLU A 151 -35.41 4.11 22.09
N GLN A 152 -35.97 4.40 20.92
CA GLN A 152 -35.59 5.50 20.05
C GLN A 152 -36.38 6.73 20.53
N ARG A 153 -35.75 7.91 20.58
CA ARG A 153 -36.47 9.19 20.70
C ARG A 153 -36.41 9.95 19.38
N SER A 154 -37.58 10.18 18.81
CA SER A 154 -37.89 11.14 17.76
C SER A 154 -38.44 12.43 18.38
N PHE A 155 -38.26 13.53 17.64
CA PHE A 155 -39.08 14.76 17.55
C PHE A 155 -40.22 14.97 18.56
N GLU A 156 -40.21 16.14 19.20
CA GLU A 156 -41.41 16.83 19.71
C GLU A 156 -41.65 18.12 18.91
N GLU A 157 -42.82 18.19 18.30
CA GLU A 157 -43.55 19.41 17.94
C GLU A 157 -44.85 19.35 18.76
N THR A 158 -45.23 20.44 19.45
CA THR A 158 -46.55 20.53 20.12
C THR A 158 -47.09 21.96 20.07
N VAL A 159 -47.99 22.17 19.10
CA VAL A 159 -49.32 22.81 19.12
C VAL A 159 -49.72 23.66 20.36
N LEU A 160 -50.18 24.91 20.17
CA LEU A 160 -51.59 25.33 20.41
C LEU A 160 -51.89 26.82 20.16
N LEU A 161 -53.11 27.02 19.67
CA LEU A 161 -53.81 28.21 19.19
C LEU A 161 -53.94 29.38 20.20
N SER A 162 -54.01 30.60 19.66
CA SER A 162 -54.84 31.69 20.20
C SER A 162 -55.54 32.47 19.08
N ASN A 163 -56.88 32.46 19.11
CA ASN A 163 -57.79 33.25 18.27
C ASN A 163 -57.79 34.74 18.66
N ALA A 164 -57.92 35.65 17.69
CA ALA A 164 -59.01 36.66 17.61
C ALA A 164 -58.74 37.74 16.53
N GLY A 165 -59.55 37.70 15.47
CA GLY A 165 -60.17 38.82 14.72
C GLY A 165 -59.36 40.03 14.23
N SER A 166 -59.26 40.21 12.90
CA SER A 166 -59.74 41.40 12.19
C SER A 166 -59.47 41.32 10.67
N GLU A 167 -60.56 41.18 9.91
CA GLU A 167 -60.86 41.77 8.58
C GLU A 167 -59.83 41.76 7.43
N ALA A 168 -60.10 40.86 6.48
CA ALA A 168 -60.28 41.09 5.04
C ALA A 168 -59.42 42.15 4.30
N ALA A 169 -58.58 41.66 3.39
CA ALA A 169 -58.65 42.02 1.97
C ALA A 169 -57.96 40.94 1.12
N ALA A 170 -58.73 40.30 0.24
CA ALA A 170 -58.19 39.41 -0.78
C ALA A 170 -57.49 40.25 -1.86
N THR A 171 -56.19 40.06 -2.02
CA THR A 171 -55.48 40.40 -3.26
C THR A 171 -54.87 39.13 -3.81
N LEU A 172 -55.33 38.76 -5.01
CA LEU A 172 -54.81 37.69 -5.84
C LEU A 172 -53.29 37.88 -6.04
N GLU A 173 -52.48 37.01 -5.44
CA GLU A 173 -51.09 36.88 -5.85
C GLU A 173 -51.03 36.03 -7.13
N THR A 174 -50.69 36.72 -8.22
CA THR A 174 -50.17 36.14 -9.46
C THR A 174 -49.02 35.18 -9.17
N PRO A 175 -48.87 34.09 -9.95
CA PRO A 175 -47.78 33.14 -9.73
C PRO A 175 -46.44 33.84 -9.94
N VAL A 176 -45.57 33.76 -8.93
CA VAL A 176 -44.17 34.20 -9.03
C VAL A 176 -43.48 33.29 -10.05
N VAL A 177 -43.12 33.88 -11.19
CA VAL A 177 -42.24 33.27 -12.18
C VAL A 177 -40.85 33.19 -11.54
N HIS A 178 -40.36 31.99 -11.26
CA HIS A 178 -38.94 31.77 -10.96
C HIS A 178 -38.14 32.15 -12.22
N GLN A 179 -37.43 33.29 -12.17
CA GLN A 179 -36.38 33.59 -13.15
C GLN A 179 -35.25 32.57 -12.96
N ALA A 180 -34.92 31.82 -14.01
CA ALA A 180 -33.77 30.93 -14.01
C ALA A 180 -32.48 31.75 -13.79
N LYS A 181 -31.57 31.27 -12.93
CA LYS A 181 -30.27 31.92 -12.69
C LYS A 181 -29.37 31.84 -13.93
N ALA A 182 -28.62 32.92 -14.19
CA ALA A 182 -27.69 33.00 -15.31
C ALA A 182 -26.51 32.02 -15.19
N LEU A 183 -26.02 31.51 -16.32
CA LEU A 183 -24.94 30.51 -16.40
C LEU A 183 -23.68 30.89 -15.64
N GLU A 184 -23.28 32.17 -15.67
CA GLU A 184 -22.11 32.67 -14.96
C GLU A 184 -22.27 32.53 -13.44
N GLN A 185 -23.47 32.79 -12.92
CA GLN A 185 -23.77 32.61 -11.51
C GLN A 185 -23.81 31.13 -11.14
N ARG A 186 -24.32 30.26 -12.03
CA ARG A 186 -24.28 28.82 -11.80
C ARG A 186 -22.83 28.32 -11.75
N VAL A 187 -21.95 28.79 -12.64
CA VAL A 187 -20.54 28.43 -12.70
C VAL A 187 -19.77 28.90 -11.46
N LEU A 188 -20.06 30.09 -10.94
CA LEU A 188 -19.45 30.62 -9.72
C LEU A 188 -19.91 29.91 -8.43
N GLU A 189 -21.11 29.34 -8.42
CA GLU A 189 -21.66 28.58 -7.28
C GLU A 189 -21.12 27.13 -7.21
N MET A 190 -20.28 26.69 -8.17
CA MET A 190 -19.73 25.34 -8.23
C MET A 190 -18.41 25.19 -7.46
N GLY A 191 -18.17 24.01 -6.89
CA GLY A 191 -17.06 23.78 -5.95
C GLY A 191 -16.65 22.31 -5.75
N ARG A 192 -17.06 21.41 -6.66
CA ARG A 192 -16.73 19.97 -6.61
C ARG A 192 -16.09 19.47 -7.91
N TYR A 193 -15.37 18.35 -7.81
CA TYR A 193 -14.66 17.69 -8.91
C TYR A 193 -15.57 17.29 -10.10
N ALA A 194 -16.86 17.07 -9.86
CA ALA A 194 -17.84 16.76 -10.90
C ALA A 194 -18.15 17.95 -11.84
N ASP A 195 -17.69 19.15 -11.47
CA ASP A 195 -18.14 20.41 -12.07
C ASP A 195 -17.25 20.86 -13.25
N PHE A 196 -16.07 20.27 -13.46
CA PHE A 196 -15.20 20.59 -14.60
C PHE A 196 -15.77 20.15 -15.95
N ASN A 197 -16.50 19.02 -15.97
CA ASN A 197 -17.28 18.63 -17.15
C ASN A 197 -18.38 19.66 -17.44
N PHE A 198 -19.03 20.17 -16.41
CA PHE A 198 -20.03 21.22 -16.57
C PHE A 198 -19.40 22.54 -17.05
N MET A 199 -18.22 22.92 -16.56
CA MET A 199 -17.48 24.09 -17.07
C MET A 199 -17.12 23.94 -18.55
N ARG A 200 -16.75 22.72 -18.98
CA ARG A 200 -16.52 22.42 -20.39
C ARG A 200 -17.81 22.53 -21.19
N ASP A 201 -18.89 21.94 -20.72
CA ASP A 201 -20.18 21.91 -21.42
C ASP A 201 -20.83 23.31 -21.45
N ALA A 202 -20.53 24.18 -20.48
CA ALA A 202 -20.92 25.59 -20.45
C ALA A 202 -20.23 26.46 -21.52
N LEU A 203 -19.15 25.97 -22.14
CA LEU A 203 -18.47 26.63 -23.25
C LEU A 203 -19.07 26.24 -24.62
N ASP A 204 -20.03 25.31 -24.68
CA ASP A 204 -20.71 24.93 -25.91
C ASP A 204 -21.46 26.13 -26.51
N THR A 205 -21.09 26.47 -27.75
CA THR A 205 -21.64 27.60 -28.52
C THR A 205 -23.15 27.48 -28.72
N GLN A 206 -23.68 26.26 -28.82
CA GLN A 206 -25.13 26.03 -28.94
C GLN A 206 -25.88 26.29 -27.62
N LEU A 207 -25.27 25.94 -26.50
CA LEU A 207 -25.84 26.17 -25.17
C LEU A 207 -25.86 27.67 -24.86
N LEU A 208 -24.76 28.37 -25.17
CA LEU A 208 -24.63 29.83 -25.08
C LEU A 208 -25.69 30.56 -25.92
N ALA A 209 -25.90 30.14 -27.18
CA ALA A 209 -26.90 30.74 -28.05
C ALA A 209 -28.33 30.54 -27.52
N ASN A 210 -28.64 29.35 -27.02
CA ASN A 210 -29.96 29.04 -26.45
C ASN A 210 -30.27 29.86 -25.19
N GLU A 211 -29.29 30.06 -24.31
CA GLU A 211 -29.46 30.93 -23.14
C GLU A 211 -29.55 32.40 -23.53
N LEU A 212 -28.77 32.87 -24.50
CA LEU A 212 -28.84 34.25 -24.99
C LEU A 212 -30.21 34.59 -25.60
N VAL A 213 -30.88 33.65 -26.27
CA VAL A 213 -32.26 33.85 -26.77
C VAL A 213 -33.24 34.08 -25.62
N GLN A 214 -33.02 33.44 -24.47
CA GLN A 214 -33.90 33.52 -23.31
C GLN A 214 -33.60 34.74 -22.42
N GLU A 215 -32.31 35.08 -22.26
CA GLU A 215 -31.84 36.13 -21.33
C GLU A 215 -31.71 37.50 -21.98
N ASN A 216 -31.42 37.57 -23.28
CA ASN A 216 -31.07 38.82 -23.97
C ASN A 216 -32.09 39.18 -25.06
N THR A 217 -32.94 40.16 -24.76
CA THR A 217 -33.97 40.66 -25.69
C THR A 217 -33.39 41.29 -26.95
N GLN A 218 -32.18 41.86 -26.88
CA GLN A 218 -31.48 42.40 -28.05
C GLN A 218 -31.00 41.27 -28.96
N TYR A 219 -30.45 40.19 -28.39
CA TYR A 219 -30.02 39.03 -29.15
C TYR A 219 -31.19 38.33 -29.87
N ALA A 220 -32.30 38.09 -29.15
CA ALA A 220 -33.52 37.56 -29.74
C ALA A 220 -34.06 38.47 -30.85
N GLY A 221 -33.98 39.80 -30.68
CA GLY A 221 -34.33 40.78 -31.71
C GLY A 221 -33.44 40.69 -32.96
N VAL A 222 -32.13 40.51 -32.78
CA VAL A 222 -31.16 40.36 -33.88
C VAL A 222 -31.40 39.07 -34.66
N ILE A 223 -31.64 37.93 -34.00
CA ILE A 223 -31.97 36.66 -34.67
C ILE A 223 -33.25 36.79 -35.50
N ASN A 224 -34.33 37.35 -34.92
CA ASN A 224 -35.59 37.56 -35.64
C ASN A 224 -35.40 38.46 -36.87
N MET A 225 -34.54 39.49 -36.77
CA MET A 225 -34.22 40.36 -37.90
C MET A 225 -33.42 39.62 -38.98
N LEU A 226 -32.44 38.80 -38.60
CA LEU A 226 -31.66 37.97 -39.53
C LEU A 226 -32.55 37.00 -40.30
N GLU A 227 -33.46 36.29 -39.61
CA GLU A 227 -34.46 35.42 -40.26
C GLU A 227 -35.37 36.19 -41.22
N THR A 228 -35.78 37.39 -40.83
CA THR A 228 -36.65 38.24 -41.65
C THR A 228 -35.92 38.69 -42.93
N LEU A 229 -34.65 39.08 -42.82
CA LEU A 229 -33.81 39.44 -43.96
C LEU A 229 -33.59 38.25 -44.89
N ASP A 230 -33.35 37.04 -44.35
CA ASP A 230 -33.22 35.82 -45.15
C ASP A 230 -34.52 35.46 -45.89
N ARG A 231 -35.70 35.60 -45.25
CA ARG A 231 -37.01 35.43 -45.90
C ARG A 231 -37.23 36.48 -47.01
N GLN A 232 -36.92 37.75 -46.75
CA GLN A 232 -37.06 38.83 -47.74
C GLN A 232 -36.15 38.60 -48.97
N MET A 233 -34.90 38.18 -48.76
CA MET A 233 -33.99 37.84 -49.86
C MET A 233 -34.54 36.68 -50.71
N MET A 234 -35.13 35.67 -50.08
CA MET A 234 -35.75 34.54 -50.77
C MET A 234 -36.99 34.94 -51.57
N ASP A 235 -37.84 35.80 -51.03
CA ASP A 235 -39.06 36.26 -51.68
C ASP A 235 -38.73 37.15 -52.90
N ILE A 236 -37.76 38.04 -52.77
CA ILE A 236 -37.25 38.86 -53.88
C ILE A 236 -36.61 37.97 -54.95
N PHE A 237 -35.86 36.94 -54.55
CA PHE A 237 -35.24 36.00 -55.47
C PHE A 237 -36.27 35.23 -56.32
N LYS A 238 -37.35 34.76 -55.68
CA LYS A 238 -38.45 34.00 -56.31
C LYS A 238 -39.43 34.87 -57.11
N SER A 239 -39.42 36.18 -56.94
CA SER A 239 -40.32 37.10 -57.64
C SER A 239 -40.10 37.09 -59.16
N ALA A 240 -41.14 36.75 -59.92
CA ALA A 240 -41.10 36.76 -61.39
C ALA A 240 -41.29 38.17 -61.98
N HIS A 241 -41.67 39.17 -61.17
CA HIS A 241 -42.12 40.48 -61.65
C HIS A 241 -41.03 41.58 -61.56
N ILE A 242 -39.88 41.26 -60.95
CA ILE A 242 -38.75 42.18 -60.79
C ILE A 242 -37.67 41.86 -61.83
N PRO A 243 -37.19 42.83 -62.63
CA PRO A 243 -36.07 42.66 -63.54
C PRO A 243 -34.81 42.13 -62.82
N ALA A 244 -34.02 41.28 -63.50
CA ALA A 244 -32.89 40.58 -62.88
C ALA A 244 -31.84 41.51 -62.23
N GLU A 245 -31.54 42.65 -62.87
CA GLU A 245 -30.59 43.65 -62.34
C GLU A 245 -31.11 44.33 -61.05
N VAL A 246 -32.40 44.67 -61.03
CA VAL A 246 -33.05 45.28 -59.86
C VAL A 246 -33.13 44.28 -58.70
N ARG A 247 -33.39 43.01 -59.02
CA ARG A 247 -33.42 41.91 -58.06
C ARG A 247 -32.05 41.69 -57.42
N PHE A 248 -30.99 41.66 -58.22
CA PHE A 248 -29.62 41.51 -57.73
C PHE A 248 -29.20 42.70 -56.85
N ALA A 249 -29.53 43.93 -57.25
CA ALA A 249 -29.23 45.12 -56.46
C ALA A 249 -29.94 45.13 -55.09
N GLN A 250 -31.21 44.72 -55.05
CA GLN A 250 -32.00 44.63 -53.81
C GLN A 250 -31.49 43.53 -52.88
N ILE A 251 -31.22 42.33 -53.41
CA ILE A 251 -30.64 41.22 -52.63
C ILE A 251 -29.27 41.62 -52.09
N ARG A 252 -28.44 42.30 -52.89
CA ARG A 252 -27.13 42.79 -52.45
C ARG A 252 -27.24 43.78 -51.29
N GLN A 253 -28.21 44.70 -51.32
CA GLN A 253 -28.42 45.64 -50.21
C GLN A 253 -28.85 44.93 -48.93
N LEU A 254 -29.81 44.00 -49.03
CA LEU A 254 -30.25 43.19 -47.89
C LEU A 254 -29.14 42.30 -47.33
N ALA A 255 -28.24 41.79 -48.17
CA ALA A 255 -27.09 41.02 -47.74
C ALA A 255 -26.06 41.87 -46.97
N VAL A 256 -25.89 43.15 -47.33
CA VAL A 256 -25.06 44.11 -46.55
C VAL A 256 -25.69 44.41 -45.19
N ASP A 257 -27.00 44.64 -45.16
CA ASP A 257 -27.72 44.87 -43.90
C ASP A 257 -27.67 43.62 -43.00
N ARG A 258 -27.81 42.42 -43.58
CA ARG A 258 -27.64 41.14 -42.87
C ARG A 258 -26.22 40.99 -42.31
N ALA A 259 -25.19 41.35 -43.06
CA ALA A 259 -23.81 41.33 -42.58
C ALA A 259 -23.60 42.24 -41.35
N ALA A 260 -24.27 43.39 -41.31
CA ALA A 260 -24.24 44.27 -40.14
C ALA A 260 -24.91 43.62 -38.90
N TYR A 261 -26.09 43.01 -39.07
CA TYR A 261 -26.75 42.29 -37.98
C TYR A 261 -25.99 41.04 -37.52
N LYS A 262 -25.34 40.31 -38.44
CA LYS A 262 -24.40 39.20 -38.11
C LYS A 262 -23.20 39.69 -37.30
N GLY A 263 -22.71 40.89 -37.58
CA GLY A 263 -21.68 41.54 -36.76
C GLY A 263 -22.14 41.83 -35.33
N ILE A 264 -23.39 42.28 -35.15
CA ILE A 264 -23.99 42.53 -33.84
C ILE A 264 -24.18 41.20 -33.09
N GLU A 265 -24.71 40.17 -33.76
CA GLU A 265 -24.87 38.82 -33.22
C GLU A 265 -23.53 38.25 -32.72
N GLY A 266 -22.49 38.29 -33.56
CA GLY A 266 -21.15 37.84 -33.19
C GLY A 266 -20.54 38.62 -32.02
N SER A 267 -20.82 39.93 -31.92
CA SER A 267 -20.37 40.74 -30.78
C SER A 267 -21.05 40.34 -29.48
N ILE A 268 -22.36 40.04 -29.50
CA ILE A 268 -23.11 39.63 -28.30
C ILE A 268 -22.67 38.24 -27.84
N ILE A 269 -22.49 37.29 -28.77
CA ILE A 269 -21.99 35.95 -28.47
C ILE A 269 -20.57 36.02 -27.89
N ALA A 270 -19.70 36.85 -28.49
CA ALA A 270 -18.34 37.05 -28.00
C ALA A 270 -18.27 37.62 -26.58
N GLU A 271 -19.18 38.56 -26.24
CA GLU A 271 -19.26 39.13 -24.89
C GLU A 271 -19.72 38.10 -23.85
N LYS A 272 -20.74 37.29 -24.18
CA LYS A 272 -21.21 36.22 -23.30
C LYS A 272 -20.12 35.16 -23.11
N LEU A 273 -19.48 34.73 -24.19
CA LEU A 273 -18.38 33.76 -24.13
C LEU A 273 -17.23 34.29 -23.26
N SER A 274 -16.84 35.56 -23.42
CA SER A 274 -15.80 36.19 -22.59
C SER A 274 -16.15 36.18 -21.10
N SER A 275 -17.39 36.58 -20.75
CA SER A 275 -17.89 36.54 -19.37
C SER A 275 -17.88 35.14 -18.77
N VAL A 276 -18.34 34.14 -19.52
CA VAL A 276 -18.34 32.73 -19.10
C VAL A 276 -16.92 32.20 -18.92
N MET A 277 -15.98 32.52 -19.83
CA MET A 277 -14.58 32.15 -19.66
C MET A 277 -13.98 32.74 -18.38
N THR A 278 -14.23 34.03 -18.10
CA THR A 278 -13.74 34.68 -16.87
C THR A 278 -14.33 34.04 -15.61
N ALA A 279 -15.63 33.72 -15.61
CA ALA A 279 -16.28 33.04 -14.49
C ALA A 279 -15.69 31.63 -14.25
N ILE A 280 -15.42 30.88 -15.32
CA ILE A 280 -14.78 29.57 -15.24
C ILE A 280 -13.38 29.67 -14.64
N VAL A 281 -12.56 30.63 -15.07
CA VAL A 281 -11.21 30.83 -14.52
C VAL A 281 -11.26 31.16 -13.04
N GLN A 282 -12.18 32.03 -12.61
CA GLN A 282 -12.33 32.39 -11.19
C GLN A 282 -12.78 31.19 -10.33
N ALA A 283 -13.73 30.40 -10.82
CA ALA A 283 -14.19 29.20 -10.13
C ALA A 283 -13.09 28.14 -10.05
N ALA A 284 -12.31 27.96 -11.13
CA ALA A 284 -11.16 27.07 -11.14
C ALA A 284 -10.08 27.53 -10.15
N GLU A 285 -9.79 28.83 -10.08
CA GLU A 285 -8.83 29.41 -9.14
C GLU A 285 -9.22 29.12 -7.68
N ALA A 286 -10.47 29.41 -7.32
CA ALA A 286 -10.98 29.18 -5.98
C ALA A 286 -10.93 27.70 -5.58
N THR A 287 -11.25 26.81 -6.52
CA THR A 287 -11.22 25.36 -6.32
C THR A 287 -9.78 24.87 -6.10
N VAL A 288 -8.85 25.31 -6.94
CA VAL A 288 -7.42 24.97 -6.84
C VAL A 288 -6.85 25.45 -5.51
N GLU A 289 -7.08 26.71 -5.14
CA GLU A 289 -6.48 27.30 -3.93
C GLU A 289 -7.04 26.65 -2.65
N THR A 290 -8.35 26.35 -2.61
CA THR A 290 -8.97 25.59 -1.52
C THR A 290 -8.32 24.23 -1.36
N ARG A 291 -8.09 23.50 -2.47
CA ARG A 291 -7.48 22.17 -2.43
C ARG A 291 -6.02 22.21 -2.01
N ILE A 292 -5.25 23.18 -2.51
CA ILE A 292 -3.87 23.42 -2.08
C ILE A 292 -3.81 23.62 -0.57
N HIS A 293 -4.75 24.40 -0.01
CA HIS A 293 -4.82 24.65 1.42
C HIS A 293 -5.10 23.37 2.22
N THR A 294 -6.11 22.59 1.83
CA THR A 294 -6.44 21.32 2.50
C THR A 294 -5.27 20.34 2.49
N ILE A 295 -4.53 20.27 1.38
CA ILE A 295 -3.38 19.38 1.24
C ILE A 295 -2.21 19.85 2.11
N ARG A 296 -1.94 21.16 2.19
CA ARG A 296 -0.93 21.69 3.11
C ARG A 296 -1.26 21.37 4.57
N GLU A 297 -2.50 21.55 4.99
CA GLU A 297 -2.93 21.19 6.35
C GLU A 297 -2.78 19.69 6.63
N ALA A 298 -3.10 18.83 5.65
CA ALA A 298 -2.89 17.40 5.76
C ALA A 298 -1.40 17.04 5.88
N LEU A 299 -0.55 17.68 5.09
CA LEU A 299 0.91 17.49 5.14
C LEU A 299 1.50 17.96 6.48
N ASP A 300 1.07 19.10 7.01
CA ASP A 300 1.53 19.63 8.30
C ASP A 300 1.12 18.73 9.49
N LYS A 301 -0.10 18.18 9.45
CA LYS A 301 -0.55 17.20 10.45
C LYS A 301 0.28 15.92 10.42
N VAL A 302 0.79 15.50 9.27
CA VAL A 302 1.63 14.29 9.19
C VAL A 302 3.09 14.59 9.51
N ALA A 303 3.62 15.76 9.13
CA ALA A 303 4.99 16.18 9.44
C ALA A 303 5.21 16.41 10.96
N SER A 304 4.15 16.73 11.70
CA SER A 304 4.19 16.91 13.15
C SER A 304 4.15 15.60 13.95
N VAL A 305 3.77 14.47 13.33
CA VAL A 305 3.81 13.15 13.97
C VAL A 305 5.25 12.60 13.86
N LYS A 306 6.11 13.11 14.73
CA LYS A 306 7.49 12.64 14.90
C LYS A 306 7.59 11.46 15.88
N GLU A 307 6.50 10.72 16.06
CA GLU A 307 6.42 9.64 17.04
C GLU A 307 6.66 8.28 16.39
N VAL A 308 7.40 7.46 17.15
CA VAL A 308 7.88 6.12 16.82
C VAL A 308 6.78 5.31 16.15
N PHE A 309 6.92 5.07 14.84
CA PHE A 309 5.95 4.31 14.05
C PHE A 309 6.10 2.82 14.32
N GLU A 310 5.52 2.34 15.42
CA GLU A 310 5.47 0.91 15.78
C GLU A 310 4.40 0.14 15.00
N ASP A 311 3.50 0.84 14.29
CA ASP A 311 2.30 0.26 13.69
C ASP A 311 2.32 0.32 12.15
N HIS A 312 2.73 -0.80 11.53
CA HIS A 312 2.80 -0.98 10.07
C HIS A 312 1.51 -0.60 9.34
N GLY A 313 0.34 -0.85 9.95
CA GLY A 313 -0.96 -0.57 9.32
C GLY A 313 -1.20 0.93 9.14
N LYS A 314 -0.79 1.73 10.13
CA LYS A 314 -0.93 3.20 10.10
C LYS A 314 0.03 3.83 9.10
N LEU A 315 1.26 3.32 9.00
CA LEU A 315 2.23 3.84 8.03
C LEU A 315 1.80 3.56 6.60
N GLN A 316 1.34 2.33 6.30
CA GLN A 316 0.83 2.01 4.97
C GLN A 316 -0.41 2.84 4.61
N ALA A 317 -1.32 3.06 5.56
CA ALA A 317 -2.49 3.92 5.35
C ALA A 317 -2.10 5.38 5.07
N LEU A 318 -1.05 5.90 5.71
CA LEU A 318 -0.53 7.25 5.44
C LEU A 318 0.10 7.36 4.04
N ILE A 319 0.80 6.33 3.58
CA ILE A 319 1.35 6.28 2.22
C ILE A 319 0.24 6.19 1.18
N ASP A 320 -0.73 5.30 1.38
CA ASP A 320 -1.86 5.13 0.47
C ASP A 320 -2.67 6.44 0.40
N SER A 321 -2.81 7.15 1.53
CA SER A 321 -3.40 8.49 1.59
C SER A 321 -2.59 9.53 0.80
N ARG A 322 -1.26 9.54 0.93
CA ARG A 322 -0.37 10.45 0.16
C ARG A 322 -0.39 10.15 -1.34
N LEU A 323 -0.42 8.88 -1.74
CA LEU A 323 -0.56 8.46 -3.15
C LEU A 323 -1.94 8.86 -3.71
N ALA A 324 -3.01 8.74 -2.92
CA ALA A 324 -4.33 9.22 -3.33
C ALA A 324 -4.34 10.74 -3.55
N LEU A 325 -3.77 11.52 -2.62
CA LEU A 325 -3.62 12.96 -2.78
C LEU A 325 -2.80 13.35 -4.04
N GLN A 326 -1.79 12.55 -4.38
CA GLN A 326 -1.02 12.74 -5.61
C GLN A 326 -1.87 12.51 -6.86
N MET A 327 -2.65 11.42 -6.91
CA MET A 327 -3.52 11.13 -8.06
C MET A 327 -4.54 12.25 -8.25
N ASP A 328 -5.14 12.72 -7.15
CA ASP A 328 -6.11 13.83 -7.17
C ASP A 328 -5.50 15.13 -7.72
N LEU A 329 -4.24 15.44 -7.37
CA LEU A 329 -3.54 16.63 -7.88
C LEU A 329 -3.21 16.52 -9.38
N MET A 330 -2.82 15.34 -9.84
CA MET A 330 -2.53 15.09 -11.25
C MET A 330 -3.79 15.15 -12.11
N GLU A 331 -4.91 14.62 -11.61
CA GLU A 331 -6.19 14.70 -12.28
C GLU A 331 -6.68 16.16 -12.35
N LEU A 332 -6.44 16.96 -11.31
CA LEU A 332 -6.84 18.38 -11.29
C LEU A 332 -6.00 19.21 -12.27
N SER A 333 -4.71 18.89 -12.39
CA SER A 333 -3.84 19.47 -13.44
C SER A 333 -4.33 19.10 -14.85
N LYS A 334 -4.83 17.88 -15.05
CA LYS A 334 -5.37 17.43 -16.34
C LYS A 334 -6.65 18.18 -16.69
N ASP A 335 -7.55 18.35 -15.72
CA ASP A 335 -8.83 19.01 -15.93
C ASP A 335 -8.67 20.50 -16.30
N ILE A 336 -7.71 21.20 -15.69
CA ILE A 336 -7.33 22.58 -16.09
C ILE A 336 -6.91 22.64 -17.57
N ILE A 337 -6.10 21.67 -18.02
CA ILE A 337 -5.66 21.58 -19.42
C ILE A 337 -6.84 21.30 -20.36
N GLU A 338 -7.79 20.45 -19.94
CA GLU A 338 -8.98 20.14 -20.74
C GLU A 338 -9.92 21.36 -20.86
N VAL A 339 -10.12 22.14 -19.80
CA VAL A 339 -10.87 23.40 -19.84
C VAL A 339 -10.23 24.41 -20.77
N TYR A 340 -8.90 24.58 -20.69
CA TYR A 340 -8.17 25.46 -21.59
C TYR A 340 -8.38 25.07 -23.07
N LYS A 341 -8.31 23.78 -23.40
CA LYS A 341 -8.57 23.30 -24.76
C LYS A 341 -10.02 23.54 -25.22
N ALA A 342 -10.97 23.48 -24.29
CA ALA A 342 -12.37 23.79 -24.59
C ALA A 342 -12.57 25.28 -24.88
N MET A 343 -11.91 26.17 -24.12
CA MET A 343 -11.92 27.61 -24.39
C MET A 343 -11.33 27.94 -25.76
N ASP A 344 -10.16 27.38 -26.09
CA ASP A 344 -9.52 27.55 -27.41
C ASP A 344 -10.46 27.11 -28.55
N ARG A 345 -11.13 25.97 -28.41
CA ARG A 345 -12.09 25.47 -29.41
C ARG A 345 -13.29 26.39 -29.56
N SER A 346 -13.87 26.83 -28.46
CA SER A 346 -15.08 27.66 -28.46
C SER A 346 -14.82 29.04 -29.07
N VAL A 347 -13.67 29.65 -28.74
CA VAL A 347 -13.22 30.88 -29.40
C VAL A 347 -13.00 30.66 -30.89
N ALA A 348 -12.34 29.58 -31.28
CA ALA A 348 -12.11 29.27 -32.70
C ALA A 348 -13.43 29.03 -33.47
N GLU A 349 -14.42 28.40 -32.84
CA GLU A 349 -15.76 28.20 -33.42
C GLU A 349 -16.48 29.53 -33.64
N VAL A 350 -16.55 30.40 -32.62
CA VAL A 350 -17.18 31.72 -32.74
C VAL A 350 -16.48 32.56 -33.81
N LEU A 351 -15.15 32.57 -33.86
CA LEU A 351 -14.40 33.28 -34.89
C LEU A 351 -14.70 32.73 -36.29
N LYS A 352 -14.77 31.40 -36.44
CA LYS A 352 -15.07 30.76 -37.72
C LYS A 352 -16.50 31.07 -38.19
N GLU A 353 -17.47 31.17 -37.29
CA GLU A 353 -18.84 31.55 -37.63
C GLU A 353 -18.94 33.03 -38.04
N VAL A 354 -18.22 33.90 -37.33
CA VAL A 354 -18.18 35.34 -37.60
C VAL A 354 -17.43 35.66 -38.89
N GLU A 355 -16.35 34.94 -39.20
CA GLU A 355 -15.54 35.10 -40.42
C GLU A 355 -16.20 34.53 -41.68
N GLN A 356 -17.08 33.53 -41.56
CA GLN A 356 -17.74 32.89 -42.70
C GLN A 356 -18.56 33.88 -43.56
N GLY A 357 -19.09 34.96 -42.96
CA GLY A 357 -19.56 36.14 -43.70
C GLY A 357 -20.52 35.86 -44.86
N LEU A 358 -21.36 34.82 -44.75
CA LEU A 358 -22.22 34.39 -45.84
C LEU A 358 -23.38 35.40 -46.05
N PRO A 359 -23.66 35.80 -47.30
CA PRO A 359 -24.71 36.78 -47.58
C PRO A 359 -26.13 36.25 -47.35
N SER A 360 -26.36 34.93 -47.31
CA SER A 360 -27.61 34.30 -46.89
C SER A 360 -27.36 32.88 -46.37
N GLU A 361 -28.33 32.27 -45.69
CA GLU A 361 -28.30 30.82 -45.40
C GLU A 361 -28.49 29.94 -46.64
N ASN A 362 -28.97 30.51 -47.76
CA ASN A 362 -29.19 29.77 -48.99
C ASN A 362 -27.90 29.62 -49.82
N ALA A 363 -27.48 28.37 -50.02
CA ALA A 363 -26.33 28.00 -50.87
C ALA A 363 -26.39 28.60 -52.29
N TYR A 364 -27.57 28.68 -52.92
CA TYR A 364 -27.73 29.25 -54.26
C TYR A 364 -27.54 30.77 -54.30
N LEU A 365 -28.04 31.49 -53.30
CA LEU A 365 -27.81 32.94 -53.19
C LEU A 365 -26.33 33.24 -52.92
N ASN A 366 -25.68 32.40 -52.12
CA ASN A 366 -24.25 32.52 -51.83
C ASN A 366 -23.37 32.30 -53.06
N GLU A 367 -23.69 31.34 -53.94
CA GLU A 367 -22.95 31.15 -55.20
C GLU A 367 -23.14 32.32 -56.18
N ILE A 368 -24.34 32.93 -56.22
CA ILE A 368 -24.62 34.10 -57.06
C ILE A 368 -23.87 35.35 -56.57
N LEU A 369 -23.74 35.51 -55.24
CA LEU A 369 -23.13 36.68 -54.60
C LEU A 369 -21.62 36.50 -54.32
N LYS A 370 -21.05 35.34 -54.64
CA LYS A 370 -19.64 34.97 -54.47
C LYS A 370 -18.64 36.00 -55.01
N PRO A 371 -18.85 36.67 -56.17
CA PRO A 371 -17.92 37.69 -56.67
C PRO A 371 -17.81 38.93 -55.76
N THR A 372 -18.81 39.16 -54.91
CA THR A 372 -18.91 40.31 -54.00
C THR A 372 -18.72 39.95 -52.52
N HIS A 373 -18.20 38.74 -52.24
CA HIS A 373 -18.08 38.18 -50.89
C HIS A 373 -17.40 39.09 -49.85
N THR A 374 -16.41 39.88 -50.27
CA THR A 374 -15.68 40.81 -49.40
C THR A 374 -16.55 41.95 -48.85
N MET A 375 -17.69 42.25 -49.48
CA MET A 375 -18.63 43.28 -49.02
C MET A 375 -19.60 42.79 -47.94
N PHE A 376 -19.65 41.48 -47.68
CA PHE A 376 -20.58 40.87 -46.71
C PHE A 376 -19.88 40.44 -45.42
N GLN A 377 -18.62 40.82 -45.24
CA GLN A 377 -17.93 40.67 -43.97
C GLN A 377 -18.34 41.79 -43.01
N PRO A 378 -18.82 41.48 -41.79
CA PRO A 378 -19.11 42.49 -40.79
C PRO A 378 -17.90 43.40 -40.50
N GLN A 379 -18.15 44.71 -40.37
CA GLN A 379 -17.09 45.71 -40.17
C GLN A 379 -16.39 45.59 -38.82
N ASN A 380 -17.05 45.00 -37.82
CA ASN A 380 -16.55 44.84 -36.46
C ASN A 380 -15.80 43.53 -36.22
N ILE A 381 -15.63 42.66 -37.23
CA ILE A 381 -14.93 41.36 -37.10
C ILE A 381 -13.58 41.54 -36.42
N SER A 382 -12.73 42.45 -36.92
CA SER A 382 -11.38 42.67 -36.38
C SER A 382 -11.39 43.05 -34.90
N ALA A 383 -12.37 43.84 -34.45
CA ALA A 383 -12.48 44.25 -33.06
C ALA A 383 -12.92 43.09 -32.16
N VAL A 384 -13.89 42.30 -32.61
CA VAL A 384 -14.36 41.09 -31.92
C VAL A 384 -13.23 40.05 -31.82
N THR A 385 -12.49 39.85 -32.91
CA THR A 385 -11.34 38.92 -32.95
C THR A 385 -10.24 39.33 -32.00
N VAL A 386 -9.81 40.59 -32.02
CA VAL A 386 -8.76 41.10 -31.11
C VAL A 386 -9.19 40.95 -29.65
N ARG A 387 -10.45 41.23 -29.34
CA ARG A 387 -11.00 41.10 -27.98
C ARG A 387 -11.02 39.65 -27.51
N LEU A 388 -11.63 38.74 -28.26
CA LEU A 388 -11.72 37.31 -27.90
C LEU A 388 -10.34 36.67 -27.73
N ILE A 389 -9.39 36.99 -28.63
CA ILE A 389 -8.02 36.49 -28.52
C ILE A 389 -7.33 37.10 -27.29
N GLY A 390 -7.55 38.38 -26.99
CA GLY A 390 -7.03 39.05 -25.80
C GLY A 390 -7.53 38.40 -24.50
N ASP A 391 -8.84 38.20 -24.38
CA ASP A 391 -9.47 37.58 -23.20
C ASP A 391 -9.01 36.13 -23.03
N LEU A 392 -8.90 35.37 -24.13
CA LEU A 392 -8.35 34.02 -24.14
C LEU A 392 -6.89 33.98 -23.67
N GLN A 393 -6.06 34.92 -24.12
CA GLN A 393 -4.67 35.02 -23.68
C GLN A 393 -4.56 35.34 -22.19
N GLN A 394 -5.39 36.27 -21.68
CA GLN A 394 -5.39 36.61 -20.27
C GLN A 394 -5.80 35.40 -19.40
N ASN A 395 -6.86 34.69 -19.79
CA ASN A 395 -7.32 33.48 -19.12
C ASN A 395 -6.28 32.36 -19.18
N ARG A 396 -5.56 32.21 -20.30
CA ARG A 396 -4.46 31.26 -20.45
C ARG A 396 -3.32 31.53 -19.47
N ILE A 397 -2.96 32.79 -19.25
CA ILE A 397 -1.92 33.16 -18.28
C ILE A 397 -2.35 32.73 -16.87
N SER A 398 -3.58 33.02 -16.47
CA SER A 398 -4.10 32.64 -15.15
C SER A 398 -4.10 31.12 -14.94
N LEU A 399 -4.58 30.34 -15.92
CA LEU A 399 -4.59 28.87 -15.84
C LEU A 399 -3.18 28.28 -15.82
N SER A 400 -2.23 28.87 -16.57
CA SER A 400 -0.82 28.46 -16.55
C SER A 400 -0.18 28.66 -15.18
N ILE A 401 -0.48 29.78 -14.49
CA ILE A 401 0.01 30.04 -13.13
C ILE A 401 -0.54 28.99 -12.15
N MET A 402 -1.81 28.59 -12.28
CA MET A 402 -2.39 27.53 -11.47
C MET A 402 -1.73 26.17 -11.72
N GLU A 403 -1.48 25.84 -12.99
CA GLU A 403 -0.78 24.61 -13.37
C GLU A 403 0.64 24.55 -12.75
N ASP A 404 1.38 25.66 -12.78
CA ASP A 404 2.71 25.74 -12.18
C ASP A 404 2.69 25.58 -10.65
N LYS A 405 1.70 26.19 -9.98
CA LYS A 405 1.48 25.98 -8.53
C LYS A 405 1.21 24.49 -8.22
N LEU A 406 0.38 23.82 -9.02
CA LEU A 406 0.05 22.40 -8.85
C LEU A 406 1.27 21.51 -9.10
N LYS A 407 2.03 21.74 -10.18
CA LYS A 407 3.26 20.99 -10.47
C LYS A 407 4.29 21.11 -9.35
N SER A 408 4.46 22.31 -8.78
CA SER A 408 5.35 22.52 -7.64
C SER A 408 4.93 21.67 -6.43
N LEU A 409 3.63 21.61 -6.15
CA LEU A 409 3.08 20.86 -5.02
C LEU A 409 3.15 19.34 -5.26
N ILE A 410 2.90 18.88 -6.49
CA ILE A 410 3.10 17.49 -6.92
C ILE A 410 4.56 17.08 -6.68
N ASN A 411 5.53 17.89 -7.11
CA ASN A 411 6.95 17.62 -6.90
C ASN A 411 7.33 17.52 -5.42
N LEU A 412 6.71 18.34 -4.55
CA LEU A 412 6.95 18.27 -3.12
C LEU A 412 6.41 16.96 -2.52
N VAL A 413 5.20 16.55 -2.92
CA VAL A 413 4.60 15.27 -2.50
C VAL A 413 5.46 14.09 -2.97
N PHE A 414 5.99 14.12 -4.20
CA PHE A 414 6.92 13.10 -4.70
C PHE A 414 8.16 12.95 -3.82
N LYS A 415 8.83 14.05 -3.49
CA LYS A 415 10.02 14.01 -2.62
C LYS A 415 9.71 13.40 -1.25
N LEU A 416 8.55 13.72 -0.69
CA LEU A 416 8.11 13.19 0.60
C LEU A 416 7.84 11.67 0.54
N CYS A 417 7.22 11.19 -0.53
CA CYS A 417 7.01 9.76 -0.75
C CYS A 417 8.33 9.00 -0.95
N GLU A 418 9.32 9.59 -1.62
CA GLU A 418 10.66 9.01 -1.79
C GLU A 418 11.39 8.89 -0.43
N GLU A 419 11.36 9.93 0.39
CA GLU A 419 11.95 9.89 1.73
C GLU A 419 11.27 8.85 2.64
N ASP A 420 9.94 8.74 2.60
CA ASP A 420 9.20 7.69 3.34
C ASP A 420 9.61 6.28 2.90
N ALA A 421 9.76 6.04 1.59
CA ALA A 421 10.16 4.74 1.05
C ALA A 421 11.52 4.29 1.61
N VAL A 422 12.47 5.21 1.74
CA VAL A 422 13.79 4.96 2.35
C VAL A 422 13.66 4.62 3.84
N ILE A 423 12.82 5.36 4.58
CA ILE A 423 12.56 5.08 6.01
C ILE A 423 11.94 3.68 6.17
N ILE A 424 10.99 3.31 5.31
CA ILE A 424 10.34 2.00 5.34
C ILE A 424 11.32 0.88 5.03
N GLU A 425 12.18 1.06 4.03
CA GLU A 425 13.20 0.05 3.70
C GLU A 425 14.16 -0.16 4.89
N TYR A 426 14.56 0.93 5.56
CA TYR A 426 15.38 0.87 6.76
C TYR A 426 14.66 0.14 7.91
N GLN A 427 13.37 0.45 8.16
CA GLN A 427 12.57 -0.22 9.18
C GLN A 427 12.27 -1.68 8.84
N GLN A 428 12.03 -2.04 7.59
CA GLN A 428 11.83 -3.42 7.15
C GLN A 428 13.09 -4.26 7.36
N LYS A 429 14.27 -3.69 7.11
CA LYS A 429 15.55 -4.31 7.47
C LYS A 429 15.62 -4.51 8.98
N LEU A 430 15.39 -3.48 9.78
CA LEU A 430 15.36 -3.59 11.25
C LEU A 430 14.40 -4.69 11.75
N ILE A 431 13.22 -4.83 11.14
CA ILE A 431 12.20 -5.81 11.52
C ILE A 431 12.55 -7.22 11.06
N GLN A 432 13.13 -7.40 9.86
CA GLN A 432 13.68 -8.69 9.44
C GLN A 432 14.75 -9.19 10.43
N LEU A 433 15.44 -8.24 11.03
CA LEU A 433 16.54 -8.48 11.96
C LEU A 433 16.00 -8.76 13.37
N LEU A 434 14.91 -8.13 13.78
CA LEU A 434 14.11 -8.54 14.94
C LEU A 434 13.46 -9.92 14.74
N ARG A 435 13.07 -10.28 13.51
CA ARG A 435 12.54 -11.60 13.14
C ARG A 435 13.64 -12.68 13.09
N ALA A 436 14.92 -12.31 13.10
CA ALA A 436 16.06 -13.23 13.04
C ALA A 436 16.35 -13.96 14.38
N GLN A 437 15.37 -14.12 15.28
CA GLN A 437 15.52 -14.94 16.50
C GLN A 437 15.79 -16.45 16.23
N ARG A 438 15.87 -16.89 14.97
CA ARG A 438 16.27 -18.24 14.55
C ARG A 438 17.65 -18.28 13.88
N VAL A 439 18.65 -17.64 14.50
CA VAL A 439 20.04 -17.63 14.02
C VAL A 439 20.63 -19.03 13.78
N GLU A 440 20.16 -20.06 14.49
CA GLU A 440 20.61 -21.46 14.28
C GLU A 440 20.11 -22.06 12.95
N ASP A 441 18.94 -21.63 12.44
CA ASP A 441 18.34 -22.18 11.20
C ASP A 441 19.09 -21.72 9.93
N VAL A 442 19.88 -20.64 10.02
CA VAL A 442 20.64 -20.07 8.91
C VAL A 442 22.00 -20.78 8.73
N VAL A 443 22.44 -21.55 9.73
CA VAL A 443 23.75 -22.22 9.72
C VAL A 443 23.71 -23.42 8.77
N ILE A 444 24.69 -23.50 7.86
CA ILE A 444 24.84 -24.64 6.95
C ILE A 444 25.53 -25.77 7.71
N VAL A 445 24.82 -26.87 7.91
CA VAL A 445 25.33 -28.08 8.55
C VAL A 445 26.19 -28.86 7.55
N ASP A 446 27.49 -28.58 7.55
CA ASP A 446 28.49 -29.22 6.69
C ASP A 446 29.05 -30.54 7.28
N ASN A 447 28.87 -30.76 8.58
CA ASN A 447 29.33 -31.95 9.28
C ASN A 447 28.36 -32.37 10.40
N VAL A 448 28.36 -33.66 10.74
CA VAL A 448 27.38 -34.25 11.69
C VAL A 448 27.54 -33.69 13.11
N ILE A 449 28.78 -33.37 13.51
CA ILE A 449 29.07 -32.87 14.85
C ILE A 449 28.58 -31.44 15.07
N LYS A 450 28.42 -30.65 13.99
CA LYS A 450 27.97 -29.26 14.04
C LYS A 450 26.66 -29.12 14.79
N ASN A 451 25.66 -29.97 14.48
CA ASN A 451 24.35 -29.96 15.14
C ASN A 451 24.39 -30.23 16.65
N ALA A 452 25.45 -30.89 17.15
CA ALA A 452 25.58 -31.25 18.55
C ALA A 452 26.36 -30.19 19.36
N ILE A 453 27.41 -29.59 18.80
CA ILE A 453 28.31 -28.70 19.54
C ILE A 453 27.74 -27.29 19.66
N ARG A 454 27.72 -26.76 20.90
CA ARG A 454 27.47 -25.34 21.21
C ARG A 454 28.58 -24.82 22.13
N LEU A 455 29.17 -23.68 21.77
CA LEU A 455 30.23 -23.04 22.53
C LEU A 455 29.65 -22.00 23.49
N PHE A 456 30.18 -21.93 24.71
CA PHE A 456 29.85 -20.95 25.74
C PHE A 456 31.13 -20.20 26.14
N VAL A 457 31.23 -18.95 25.70
CA VAL A 457 32.42 -18.10 25.85
C VAL A 457 32.07 -16.92 26.74
N GLY A 458 32.91 -16.64 27.73
CA GLY A 458 32.74 -15.47 28.57
C GLY A 458 33.96 -15.24 29.45
N PRO A 459 34.14 -14.03 30.00
CA PRO A 459 35.23 -13.78 30.95
C PRO A 459 35.04 -14.53 32.27
N ALA A 460 36.12 -14.64 33.06
CA ALA A 460 36.02 -15.16 34.40
C ALA A 460 35.04 -14.33 35.27
N ASP A 461 34.30 -15.03 36.14
CA ASP A 461 33.32 -14.47 37.08
C ASP A 461 32.05 -13.83 36.49
N THR A 462 31.80 -13.90 35.18
CA THR A 462 30.61 -13.28 34.57
C THR A 462 29.35 -14.16 34.58
N GLY A 463 29.38 -15.31 35.26
CA GLY A 463 28.27 -16.27 35.27
C GLY A 463 28.34 -17.33 34.16
N ARG A 464 29.38 -17.34 33.32
CA ARG A 464 29.62 -18.35 32.25
C ARG A 464 29.34 -19.80 32.66
N THR A 465 30.01 -20.28 33.70
CA THR A 465 29.86 -21.67 34.18
C THR A 465 28.45 -21.93 34.72
N ALA A 466 27.85 -20.96 35.40
CA ALA A 466 26.50 -21.10 35.96
C ALA A 466 25.46 -21.25 34.84
N THR A 467 25.53 -20.40 33.83
CA THR A 467 24.64 -20.40 32.66
C THR A 467 24.79 -21.69 31.85
N ALA A 468 26.03 -22.07 31.52
CA ALA A 468 26.30 -23.28 30.74
C ALA A 468 25.88 -24.56 31.49
N LEU A 469 26.16 -24.65 32.80
CA LEU A 469 25.76 -25.80 33.62
C LEU A 469 24.24 -25.92 33.73
N THR A 470 23.56 -24.80 34.01
CA THR A 470 22.10 -24.78 34.17
C THR A 470 21.43 -25.21 32.87
N TRP A 471 21.82 -24.62 31.74
CA TRP A 471 21.25 -24.97 30.45
C TRP A 471 21.55 -26.42 30.03
N SER A 472 22.76 -26.91 30.31
CA SER A 472 23.12 -28.32 30.05
C SER A 472 22.26 -29.29 30.84
N GLY A 473 21.97 -28.97 32.11
CA GLY A 473 21.08 -29.79 32.93
C GLY A 473 19.62 -29.74 32.48
N VAL A 474 19.16 -28.58 31.99
CA VAL A 474 17.81 -28.46 31.38
C VAL A 474 17.73 -29.30 30.11
N ALA A 475 18.73 -29.20 29.23
CA ALA A 475 18.81 -29.96 27.98
C ALA A 475 18.87 -31.48 28.24
N ALA A 476 19.63 -31.91 29.26
CA ALA A 476 19.77 -33.30 29.69
C ALA A 476 18.44 -33.98 30.05
N ARG A 477 17.41 -33.23 30.44
CA ARG A 477 16.07 -33.77 30.74
C ARG A 477 15.36 -34.30 29.49
N ARG A 478 15.72 -33.78 28.30
CA ARG A 478 15.11 -34.13 27.01
C ARG A 478 16.01 -35.06 26.21
N GLN A 479 17.31 -34.78 26.19
CA GLN A 479 18.31 -35.53 25.44
C GLN A 479 19.63 -35.57 26.21
N ASN A 480 20.31 -36.71 26.17
CA ASN A 480 21.61 -36.87 26.82
C ASN A 480 22.59 -35.77 26.38
N THR A 481 23.16 -35.07 27.37
CA THR A 481 23.96 -33.86 27.16
C THR A 481 25.33 -34.02 27.79
N LEU A 482 26.37 -33.59 27.07
CA LEU A 482 27.75 -33.53 27.53
C LEU A 482 28.14 -32.08 27.80
N LEU A 483 28.76 -31.80 28.95
CA LEU A 483 29.33 -30.49 29.26
C LEU A 483 30.84 -30.61 29.43
N LEU A 484 31.60 -29.98 28.54
CA LEU A 484 33.06 -29.90 28.56
C LEU A 484 33.49 -28.53 29.06
N ASP A 485 34.14 -28.44 30.21
CA ASP A 485 34.77 -27.22 30.71
C ASP A 485 36.28 -27.26 30.40
N LEU A 486 36.69 -26.50 29.38
CA LEU A 486 38.09 -26.44 28.91
C LEU A 486 38.82 -25.18 29.41
N THR A 487 38.27 -24.52 30.43
CA THR A 487 38.77 -23.22 30.88
C THR A 487 39.97 -23.33 31.84
N GLY A 488 40.33 -24.54 32.26
CA GLY A 488 41.36 -24.81 33.27
C GLY A 488 40.99 -24.40 34.71
N ASN A 489 39.96 -23.56 34.90
CA ASN A 489 39.51 -23.04 36.19
C ASN A 489 38.02 -23.35 36.42
N SER A 490 37.67 -24.63 36.44
CA SER A 490 36.26 -25.04 36.53
C SER A 490 35.62 -24.68 37.87
N LYS A 491 34.38 -24.17 37.80
CA LYS A 491 33.54 -23.87 38.97
C LYS A 491 32.42 -24.88 39.20
N LEU A 492 32.41 -26.00 38.47
CA LEU A 492 31.35 -27.01 38.53
C LEU A 492 31.14 -27.57 39.95
N ARG A 493 32.23 -27.82 40.68
CA ARG A 493 32.20 -28.29 42.08
C ARG A 493 31.49 -27.32 43.04
N GLN A 494 31.48 -26.02 42.74
CA GLN A 494 30.76 -25.02 43.55
C GLN A 494 29.24 -25.25 43.50
N TYR A 495 28.73 -25.90 42.47
CA TYR A 495 27.32 -26.22 42.28
C TYR A 495 26.96 -27.67 42.64
N GLY A 496 27.81 -28.36 43.40
CA GLY A 496 27.55 -29.75 43.82
C GLY A 496 27.62 -30.78 42.70
N VAL A 497 28.31 -30.45 41.60
CA VAL A 497 28.57 -31.37 40.50
C VAL A 497 30.02 -31.83 40.58
N GLU A 498 30.24 -33.14 40.62
CA GLU A 498 31.57 -33.74 40.57
C GLU A 498 31.96 -33.99 39.10
N PRO A 499 32.90 -33.21 38.54
CA PRO A 499 33.31 -33.38 37.15
C PRO A 499 34.26 -34.55 36.97
N VAL A 500 34.17 -35.19 35.81
CA VAL A 500 35.13 -36.20 35.36
C VAL A 500 36.34 -35.50 34.72
N SER A 501 37.55 -36.01 34.91
CA SER A 501 38.72 -35.43 34.23
C SER A 501 38.70 -35.75 32.73
N LEU A 502 39.16 -34.81 31.91
CA LEU A 502 39.22 -34.96 30.45
C LEU A 502 39.96 -36.23 30.03
N ASP A 503 41.11 -36.54 30.64
CA ASP A 503 41.90 -37.74 30.32
C ASP A 503 41.17 -39.04 30.64
N HIS A 504 40.45 -39.08 31.78
CA HIS A 504 39.65 -40.24 32.15
C HIS A 504 38.49 -40.44 31.18
N PHE A 505 37.85 -39.34 30.74
CA PHE A 505 36.80 -39.39 29.74
C PHE A 505 37.30 -39.84 28.37
N LEU A 506 38.48 -39.39 27.91
CA LEU A 506 39.02 -39.80 26.62
C LEU A 506 39.38 -41.29 26.60
N GLN A 507 39.86 -41.85 27.72
CA GLN A 507 40.25 -43.27 27.81
C GLN A 507 39.08 -44.22 28.06
N ASN A 508 38.02 -43.76 28.72
CA ASN A 508 36.89 -44.61 29.12
C ASN A 508 35.59 -44.16 28.47
N ARG A 509 34.75 -45.12 28.08
CA ARG A 509 33.43 -44.84 27.56
C ARG A 509 32.45 -44.61 28.72
N ILE A 510 32.13 -43.33 28.97
CA ILE A 510 31.22 -42.90 30.03
C ILE A 510 29.92 -42.41 29.40
N GLU A 511 28.82 -43.06 29.77
CA GLU A 511 27.48 -42.84 29.19
C GLU A 511 26.48 -42.61 30.32
N GLU A 512 26.25 -41.33 30.66
CA GLU A 512 25.22 -40.91 31.63
C GLU A 512 24.38 -39.78 31.02
N PRO A 513 23.13 -39.54 31.49
CA PRO A 513 22.26 -38.52 30.91
C PRO A 513 22.86 -37.10 30.89
N LEU A 514 23.63 -36.76 31.92
CA LEU A 514 24.44 -35.55 31.98
C LEU A 514 25.83 -35.90 32.49
N VAL A 515 26.84 -35.70 31.66
CA VAL A 515 28.25 -35.83 32.08
C VAL A 515 28.92 -34.47 32.02
N CYS A 516 29.55 -34.07 33.12
CA CYS A 516 30.33 -32.84 33.20
C CYS A 516 31.82 -33.18 33.29
N ILE A 517 32.63 -32.56 32.44
CA ILE A 517 34.06 -32.85 32.30
C ILE A 517 34.85 -31.57 32.57
N GLU A 518 35.94 -31.69 33.30
CA GLU A 518 36.92 -30.62 33.49
C GLU A 518 38.25 -30.96 32.81
N GLY A 519 38.85 -29.97 32.15
CA GLY A 519 40.16 -30.09 31.54
C GLY A 519 40.75 -28.73 31.16
N ASP A 520 42.02 -28.74 30.79
CA ASP A 520 42.70 -27.62 30.15
C ASP A 520 43.32 -28.12 28.86
N VAL A 521 43.21 -27.33 27.80
CA VAL A 521 43.70 -27.67 26.47
C VAL A 521 44.51 -26.50 25.96
N SER A 522 45.82 -26.62 26.12
CA SER A 522 46.81 -25.64 25.67
C SER A 522 47.35 -25.96 24.26
N ASP A 523 47.26 -27.22 23.83
CA ASP A 523 47.86 -27.72 22.59
C ASP A 523 46.85 -27.95 21.46
N VAL A 524 47.17 -27.49 20.26
CA VAL A 524 46.33 -27.57 19.05
C VAL A 524 46.04 -29.01 18.63
N GLU A 525 47.03 -29.90 18.67
CA GLU A 525 46.87 -31.32 18.30
C GLU A 525 45.88 -32.07 19.22
N ARG A 526 45.76 -31.62 20.46
CA ARG A 526 44.84 -32.19 21.43
C ARG A 526 43.38 -31.82 21.13
N VAL A 527 43.13 -30.66 20.51
CA VAL A 527 41.79 -30.22 20.08
C VAL A 527 41.23 -31.14 18.99
N GLU A 528 42.04 -31.48 17.98
CA GLU A 528 41.62 -32.39 16.92
C GLU A 528 41.29 -33.78 17.47
N THR A 529 42.10 -34.26 18.41
CA THR A 529 41.87 -35.54 19.10
C THR A 529 40.56 -35.51 19.89
N ILE A 530 40.27 -34.42 20.61
CA ILE A 530 39.00 -34.25 21.34
C ILE A 530 37.83 -34.23 20.36
N VAL A 531 37.90 -33.48 19.26
CA VAL A 531 36.83 -33.42 18.27
C VAL A 531 36.57 -34.80 17.62
N ALA A 532 37.63 -35.56 17.34
CA ALA A 532 37.52 -36.92 16.82
C ALA A 532 36.81 -37.86 17.82
N GLU A 533 37.18 -37.79 19.11
CA GLU A 533 36.52 -38.55 20.18
C GLU A 533 35.05 -38.13 20.38
N LEU A 534 34.76 -36.83 20.31
CA LEU A 534 33.39 -36.33 20.40
C LEU A 534 32.52 -36.85 19.25
N LYS A 535 33.06 -36.94 18.03
CA LYS A 535 32.37 -37.54 16.87
C LYS A 535 31.94 -38.98 17.12
N MET A 536 32.79 -39.77 17.77
CA MET A 536 32.49 -41.17 18.13
C MET A 536 31.36 -41.28 19.17
N ARG A 537 31.13 -40.23 19.95
CA ARG A 537 30.15 -40.19 21.06
C ARG A 537 28.81 -39.56 20.70
N LEU A 538 28.63 -39.08 19.46
CA LEU A 538 27.38 -38.49 18.96
C LEU A 538 26.19 -39.46 18.97
N ASN A 539 26.46 -40.76 18.94
CA ASN A 539 25.40 -41.78 19.05
C ASN A 539 24.69 -41.76 20.40
N TYR A 540 25.38 -41.28 21.45
CA TYR A 540 24.84 -41.24 22.80
C TYR A 540 24.51 -39.82 23.26
N TYR A 541 25.35 -38.83 22.94
CA TYR A 541 25.14 -37.42 23.32
C TYR A 541 24.65 -36.60 22.13
N ALA A 542 23.40 -36.13 22.20
CA ALA A 542 22.80 -35.29 21.17
C ALA A 542 23.22 -33.81 21.29
N HIS A 543 23.61 -33.39 22.50
CA HIS A 543 24.08 -32.03 22.79
C HIS A 543 25.44 -32.09 23.46
N ILE A 544 26.38 -31.30 22.94
CA ILE A 544 27.73 -31.15 23.49
C ILE A 544 27.96 -29.67 23.73
N HIS A 545 28.02 -29.26 24.98
CA HIS A 545 28.26 -27.89 25.39
C HIS A 545 29.72 -27.75 25.80
N VAL A 546 30.44 -26.80 25.21
CA VAL A 546 31.86 -26.56 25.51
C VAL A 546 32.02 -25.16 26.10
N ILE A 547 32.63 -25.06 27.27
CA ILE A 547 32.91 -23.80 27.96
C ILE A 547 34.34 -23.37 27.65
N LEU A 548 34.52 -22.12 27.23
CA LEU A 548 35.79 -21.49 26.92
C LEU A 548 35.92 -20.14 27.64
N ASP A 549 37.15 -19.75 27.95
CA ASP A 549 37.45 -18.42 28.46
C ASP A 549 37.55 -17.37 27.35
N ALA A 550 37.19 -16.13 27.65
CA ALA A 550 37.27 -15.02 26.70
C ALA A 550 38.71 -14.80 26.17
N GLY A 551 39.74 -15.18 26.94
CA GLY A 551 41.13 -15.12 26.52
C GLY A 551 41.58 -16.26 25.58
N GLN A 552 40.79 -17.34 25.43
CA GLN A 552 41.12 -18.51 24.61
C GLN A 552 40.63 -18.35 23.16
N THR A 553 41.02 -17.26 22.48
CA THR A 553 40.56 -16.95 21.11
C THR A 553 40.97 -18.00 20.07
N ASP A 554 42.17 -18.57 20.21
CA ASP A 554 42.70 -19.56 19.27
C ASP A 554 41.90 -20.88 19.34
N LEU A 555 41.59 -21.33 20.55
CA LEU A 555 40.76 -22.51 20.80
C LEU A 555 39.32 -22.30 20.30
N LEU A 556 38.78 -21.09 20.48
CA LEU A 556 37.48 -20.71 19.94
C LEU A 556 37.46 -20.82 18.41
N GLN A 557 38.46 -20.26 17.72
CA GLN A 557 38.52 -20.31 16.25
C GLN A 557 38.66 -21.75 15.72
N GLN A 558 39.37 -22.63 16.42
CA GLN A 558 39.52 -24.03 16.01
C GLN A 558 38.24 -24.86 16.19
N LEU A 559 37.48 -24.63 17.26
CA LEU A 559 36.25 -25.36 17.54
C LEU A 559 35.04 -24.86 16.76
N SER A 560 35.03 -23.58 16.37
CA SER A 560 33.88 -22.92 15.73
C SER A 560 33.41 -23.55 14.42
N PRO A 561 34.29 -23.98 13.49
CA PRO A 561 33.84 -24.68 12.28
C PRO A 561 32.98 -25.93 12.56
N SER A 562 33.22 -26.59 13.70
CA SER A 562 32.52 -27.79 14.15
C SER A 562 31.33 -27.51 15.08
N ALA A 563 30.96 -26.25 15.31
CA ALA A 563 29.90 -25.86 16.25
C ALA A 563 28.72 -25.20 15.54
N LEU A 564 27.50 -25.46 16.04
CA LEU A 564 26.27 -24.83 15.53
C LEU A 564 26.17 -23.38 15.99
N ALA A 565 26.52 -23.11 17.24
CA ALA A 565 26.34 -21.80 17.86
C ALA A 565 27.45 -21.45 18.86
N VAL A 566 27.77 -20.16 18.94
CA VAL A 566 28.59 -19.55 20.00
C VAL A 566 27.73 -18.65 20.86
N HIS A 567 27.78 -18.84 22.17
CA HIS A 567 27.10 -18.04 23.18
C HIS A 567 28.13 -17.18 23.90
N PHE A 568 28.09 -15.87 23.69
CA PHE A 568 28.93 -14.88 24.36
C PHE A 568 28.22 -14.38 25.62
N ILE A 569 28.83 -14.57 26.80
CA ILE A 569 28.20 -14.31 28.10
C ILE A 569 28.89 -13.16 28.83
N THR A 570 28.12 -12.18 29.30
CA THR A 570 28.59 -11.10 30.18
C THR A 570 27.61 -10.81 31.31
N ASP A 571 28.14 -10.32 32.43
CA ASP A 571 27.41 -9.78 33.58
C ASP A 571 27.11 -8.28 33.43
N CYS A 572 27.30 -7.75 32.22
CA CYS A 572 27.16 -6.34 31.88
C CYS A 572 28.07 -5.39 32.67
N SER A 573 29.12 -5.90 33.33
CA SER A 573 30.14 -5.07 33.99
C SER A 573 31.09 -4.45 32.95
N HIS A 574 31.65 -3.27 33.25
CA HIS A 574 32.63 -2.63 32.36
C HIS A 574 33.82 -3.55 32.04
N ARG A 575 34.30 -4.31 33.03
CA ARG A 575 35.39 -5.29 32.85
C ARG A 575 34.95 -6.44 31.94
N GLY A 576 33.77 -7.02 32.20
CA GLY A 576 33.23 -8.13 31.43
C GLY A 576 33.00 -7.75 29.97
N ASN A 577 32.36 -6.60 29.74
CA ASN A 577 32.06 -6.09 28.39
C ASN A 577 33.33 -5.77 27.60
N ALA A 578 34.36 -5.17 28.23
CA ALA A 578 35.61 -4.86 27.55
C ALA A 578 36.36 -6.12 27.07
N LEU A 579 36.45 -7.14 27.91
CA LEU A 579 37.08 -8.42 27.56
C LEU A 579 36.28 -9.16 26.50
N LEU A 580 34.95 -9.22 26.64
CA LEU A 580 34.08 -9.90 25.69
C LEU A 580 34.09 -9.21 24.32
N LYS A 581 34.13 -7.87 24.28
CA LYS A 581 34.25 -7.09 23.05
C LYS A 581 35.50 -7.47 22.25
N GLN A 582 36.64 -7.63 22.92
CA GLN A 582 37.88 -8.05 22.29
C GLN A 582 37.72 -9.43 21.65
N THR A 583 37.10 -10.37 22.36
CA THR A 583 36.83 -11.73 21.85
C THR A 583 35.87 -11.73 20.66
N ILE A 584 34.76 -10.98 20.74
CA ILE A 584 33.77 -10.87 19.64
C ILE A 584 34.42 -10.25 18.40
N SER A 585 35.23 -9.20 18.57
CA SER A 585 35.89 -8.53 17.45
C SER A 585 37.02 -9.37 16.84
N ALA A 586 37.64 -10.28 17.60
CA ALA A 586 38.62 -11.24 17.10
C ALA A 586 37.99 -12.49 16.45
N PHE A 587 36.68 -12.67 16.56
CA PHE A 587 35.96 -13.82 16.05
C PHE A 587 35.66 -13.67 14.55
N GLN A 588 36.04 -14.67 13.74
CA GLN A 588 35.99 -14.56 12.28
C GLN A 588 35.18 -15.65 11.56
N GLU A 589 34.53 -16.56 12.29
CA GLU A 589 33.80 -17.68 11.66
C GLU A 589 32.43 -17.21 11.13
N PRO A 590 32.16 -17.33 9.81
CA PRO A 590 30.91 -16.85 9.22
C PRO A 590 29.77 -17.88 9.28
N ASN A 591 30.07 -19.18 9.29
CA ASN A 591 29.07 -20.25 9.26
C ASN A 591 28.77 -20.79 10.66
N ILE A 592 28.35 -19.90 11.56
CA ILE A 592 27.99 -20.22 12.94
C ILE A 592 26.99 -19.22 13.52
N ALA A 593 26.04 -19.71 14.30
CA ALA A 593 25.05 -18.86 14.95
C ALA A 593 25.67 -18.12 16.15
N GLN A 594 25.61 -16.79 16.14
CA GLN A 594 26.08 -15.99 17.26
C GLN A 594 24.91 -15.67 18.20
N LYS A 595 25.12 -15.87 19.50
CA LYS A 595 24.17 -15.48 20.55
C LYS A 595 24.88 -14.69 21.63
N ILE A 596 24.24 -13.65 22.13
CA ILE A 596 24.74 -12.86 23.26
C ILE A 596 23.80 -13.06 24.44
N ILE A 597 24.37 -13.48 25.56
CA ILE A 597 23.68 -13.67 26.83
C ILE A 597 24.08 -12.53 27.77
N LEU A 598 23.11 -11.68 28.11
CA LEU A 598 23.27 -10.60 29.07
C LEU A 598 22.63 -11.01 30.39
N ILE A 599 23.42 -11.01 31.47
CA ILE A 599 22.95 -11.32 32.82
C ILE A 599 22.78 -10.01 33.59
N ASP A 600 21.57 -9.76 34.11
CA ASP A 600 21.24 -8.57 34.91
C ASP A 600 21.60 -7.23 34.21
N PRO A 601 21.11 -6.99 32.97
CA PRO A 601 21.48 -5.78 32.23
C PRO A 601 20.98 -4.51 32.94
N PRO A 602 21.84 -3.50 33.18
CA PRO A 602 21.49 -2.27 33.91
C PRO A 602 20.70 -1.24 33.08
N VAL A 603 20.73 -1.40 31.76
CA VAL A 603 20.07 -0.54 30.77
C VAL A 603 19.34 -1.43 29.76
N GLU A 604 18.65 -0.82 28.81
CA GLU A 604 17.97 -1.55 27.75
C GLU A 604 18.95 -2.50 27.00
N PRO A 605 18.65 -3.82 26.93
CA PRO A 605 19.57 -4.83 26.36
C PRO A 605 20.07 -4.54 24.93
N SER A 606 19.25 -3.87 24.12
CA SER A 606 19.56 -3.48 22.73
C SER A 606 20.72 -2.46 22.66
N GLN A 607 20.84 -1.58 23.65
CA GLN A 607 21.84 -0.52 23.71
C GLN A 607 23.25 -1.06 24.04
N LEU A 608 23.33 -2.25 24.65
CA LEU A 608 24.59 -2.90 25.03
C LEU A 608 25.26 -3.66 23.87
N LEU A 609 24.51 -3.99 22.81
CA LEU A 609 25.03 -4.74 21.67
C LEU A 609 26.09 -3.97 20.87
N PRO A 610 25.89 -2.69 20.51
CA PRO A 610 26.93 -1.88 19.85
C PRO A 610 28.18 -1.71 20.72
N GLU A 611 28.02 -1.60 22.05
CA GLU A 611 29.16 -1.49 22.97
C GLU A 611 30.05 -2.73 22.93
N LEU A 612 29.43 -3.91 22.84
CA LEU A 612 30.11 -5.20 22.71
C LEU A 612 30.70 -5.46 21.32
N GLY A 613 30.49 -4.54 20.36
CA GLY A 613 30.94 -4.71 18.97
C GLY A 613 30.15 -5.79 18.21
N ALA A 614 28.93 -6.07 18.65
CA ALA A 614 28.06 -7.07 18.05
C ALA A 614 26.96 -6.41 17.23
N ASP A 615 26.70 -6.97 16.05
CA ASP A 615 25.61 -6.51 15.20
C ASP A 615 24.27 -7.07 15.73
N PRO A 616 23.33 -6.22 16.21
CA PRO A 616 22.03 -6.67 16.72
C PRO A 616 21.20 -7.43 15.68
N LEU A 617 21.61 -7.36 14.43
CA LEU A 617 20.93 -7.92 13.28
C LEU A 617 21.38 -9.37 12.99
N LEU A 618 22.61 -9.71 13.36
CA LEU A 618 23.20 -11.03 13.09
C LEU A 618 23.22 -11.95 14.31
N VAL A 619 22.81 -11.45 15.48
CA VAL A 619 23.00 -12.12 16.77
C VAL A 619 21.67 -12.31 17.49
N LYS A 620 21.42 -13.50 18.06
CA LYS A 620 20.29 -13.72 18.98
C LYS A 620 20.65 -13.17 20.36
N LEU A 621 19.85 -12.22 20.84
CA LEU A 621 19.96 -11.69 22.21
C LEU A 621 19.17 -12.58 23.18
N ILE A 622 19.82 -13.01 24.26
CA ILE A 622 19.24 -13.76 25.38
C ILE A 622 19.47 -12.93 26.63
N VAL A 623 18.39 -12.63 27.36
CA VAL A 623 18.46 -11.82 28.58
C VAL A 623 18.10 -12.69 29.77
N LEU A 624 18.99 -12.77 30.75
CA LEU A 624 18.77 -13.49 31.99
C LEU A 624 18.61 -12.49 33.15
N PRO A 625 17.51 -12.54 33.90
CA PRO A 625 17.34 -11.70 35.08
C PRO A 625 18.30 -12.13 36.18
N ARG A 626 18.47 -11.27 37.19
CA ARG A 626 19.25 -11.59 38.38
C ARG A 626 18.58 -12.67 39.23
N LEU A 627 19.01 -13.91 39.08
CA LEU A 627 18.49 -15.03 39.85
C LEU A 627 19.24 -15.24 41.18
N GLN A 628 18.63 -14.84 42.29
CA GLN A 628 19.19 -15.06 43.63
C GLN A 628 19.33 -16.57 43.94
N HIS A 629 18.43 -17.40 43.42
CA HIS A 629 18.44 -18.84 43.61
C HIS A 629 19.68 -19.53 43.01
N ILE A 630 20.23 -19.03 41.90
CA ILE A 630 21.50 -19.58 41.35
C ILE A 630 22.67 -19.33 42.31
N ARG A 631 22.70 -18.14 42.94
CA ARG A 631 23.72 -17.84 43.95
C ARG A 631 23.54 -18.71 45.20
N ALA A 632 22.29 -18.88 45.65
CA ALA A 632 21.98 -19.80 46.75
C ALA A 632 22.45 -21.22 46.44
N CYS A 633 22.27 -21.68 45.20
CA CYS A 633 22.76 -22.99 44.75
C CYS A 633 24.28 -23.13 44.87
N ALA A 634 25.04 -22.09 44.49
CA ALA A 634 26.50 -22.08 44.67
C ALA A 634 26.93 -22.13 46.16
N PHE A 635 26.20 -21.44 47.04
CA PHE A 635 26.49 -21.47 48.48
C PHE A 635 26.16 -22.81 49.13
N HIS A 636 25.03 -23.40 48.74
CA HIS A 636 24.55 -24.68 49.29
C HIS A 636 25.13 -25.90 48.60
N ARG A 637 25.97 -25.72 47.56
CA ARG A 637 26.47 -26.79 46.68
C ARG A 637 25.34 -27.66 46.14
N SER A 638 24.26 -27.00 45.73
CA SER A 638 23.13 -27.65 45.06
C SER A 638 23.15 -27.34 43.57
N LYS A 639 22.59 -28.25 42.78
CA LYS A 639 22.58 -28.14 41.32
C LYS A 639 21.52 -27.12 40.88
N PRO A 640 21.88 -26.11 40.08
CA PRO A 640 20.94 -25.06 39.69
C PRO A 640 19.80 -25.57 38.80
N TYR A 641 20.07 -26.61 38.00
CA TYR A 641 19.08 -27.25 37.13
C TYR A 641 18.10 -28.17 37.87
N ASP A 642 18.22 -28.37 39.19
CA ASP A 642 17.22 -29.08 39.99
C ASP A 642 16.14 -28.11 40.53
N SER A 643 16.44 -26.81 40.56
CA SER A 643 15.48 -25.78 41.00
C SER A 643 14.50 -25.43 39.88
N ARG A 644 13.20 -25.58 40.14
CA ARG A 644 12.15 -25.29 39.15
C ARG A 644 12.12 -23.83 38.74
N GLU A 645 12.26 -22.91 39.69
CA GLU A 645 12.28 -21.46 39.44
C GLU A 645 13.42 -21.02 38.52
N VAL A 646 14.57 -21.69 38.62
CA VAL A 646 15.72 -21.43 37.75
C VAL A 646 15.49 -22.02 36.36
N VAL A 647 14.95 -23.24 36.30
CA VAL A 647 14.69 -23.94 35.04
C VAL A 647 13.66 -23.21 34.18
N ASP A 648 12.54 -22.76 34.76
CA ASP A 648 11.47 -22.10 34.01
C ASP A 648 11.98 -20.82 33.32
N VAL A 649 12.81 -20.03 34.01
CA VAL A 649 13.43 -18.81 33.45
C VAL A 649 14.42 -19.15 32.32
N PHE A 650 15.20 -20.22 32.47
CA PHE A 650 16.14 -20.64 31.44
C PHE A 650 15.43 -21.24 30.21
N GLU A 651 14.35 -22.00 30.40
CA GLU A 651 13.53 -22.51 29.30
C GLU A 651 12.85 -21.38 28.51
N GLU A 652 12.39 -20.34 29.19
CA GLU A 652 11.81 -19.15 28.56
C GLU A 652 12.87 -18.33 27.81
N ALA A 653 14.01 -18.06 28.44
CA ALA A 653 15.07 -17.22 27.85
C ALA A 653 15.76 -17.85 26.63
N PHE A 654 15.84 -19.19 26.56
CA PHE A 654 16.50 -19.90 25.46
C PHE A 654 15.52 -20.36 24.36
N ARG A 655 14.21 -20.27 24.57
CA ARG A 655 13.19 -20.41 23.52
C ARG A 655 13.44 -19.38 22.42
#